data_AF-A0AAJ7TAZ5-F1
#
_entry.id   AF-A0AAJ7TAZ5-F1
#
_cell.length_a   1.000
_cell.length_b   1.000
_cell.length_c   1.000
_cell.angle_alpha   90.00
_cell.angle_beta   90.00
_cell.angle_gamma   90.00
#
_symmetry.space_group_name_H-M   'P 1'
#
loop_
_entity.id
_entity.type
_entity.pdbx_description
1 polymer ?
#
loop_
_entity_poly.entity_id
_entity_poly.type
_entity_poly.pdbx_seq_one_letter_code
_entity_poly.pdbx_strand_id
1 'polypeptide(L)'
;MEEESRLWRQCAAWLVACRVLPPSHRAVQDDSQVFELAQVLRDGVLLCQLLNNVEPGSLPLKEINLRPQMSQFLCLRNIRMFINTCVNRFGMRHAELFDPFDLFEVRDFAKVINALSKLSYSTVVQKKGIGGFPSQDLEDDEDIYHSLEEMADEYDLDEEDDIYDLPGDEECDELYEDIMKSEVMRPILPPGQMRDEDRRNCCLNEISETERRYTDTLETIEKHFMQPLKRLLTSKDIDAIFSNMEELLRLHRSFCTEIQHNILQRGGQNLHQIFINYKEKFVLYGLYCSKMTDASAYIDTLTAREEYRQKIEECTHRANQGRHSLRDLLVFPMQRVLKYPLLLKELLTFTTNATERENLKRALDAMKDVGQYVNEVKRDMETLKTITKMQNSIENLNQALSMYGRPKIDDELKVLSVTERRSKQDRNIFLFDLAVIICKRRGDTFEMKEILDLKEYKVTDDPTPNKDNKKWSFGFFLAHLHGQNGFQFHCKTVEQKKKWMEQFEMAQSNIKPEKWNGQNHEFEMHTFDRCTECRSCHMLLRGVFFQGYHCMRCGASAHKECLGNMDACRQPRLTDSPLNTMDKNFNGPRSAAASPTPDLGLPKMSAISGYFGIPSPPAAYLPALTFEKKEIIELMRGDPKCNWWQGRSVVSGKVGYFPCTFVEPVRPKKVENHDYGGYPWFAEVLERSAAGDILMSCPHGTYLVRGRVRDQREYAISIRHNDEVKHIKIVAKEGKFHITETKRFKSLVQLVEYYQVHSLKEGFSALDTNLKYPYKGSMQSVLPLRRMRGPADKPQPIGVGIARYDYVARDRAELSFREGDVVKIYSKGVNGWWKGESCGRFGLFPFSYVEEEML
;
A
#
# COMPACT_ATOMS: atom_id res chain seq x y z
N MET A 1 34.27 37.79 -8.79
CA MET A 1 33.96 39.02 -8.03
C MET A 1 32.46 39.25 -7.88
N GLU A 2 31.58 38.91 -8.83
CA GLU A 2 30.13 39.05 -8.63
C GLU A 2 29.50 37.94 -7.75
N GLU A 3 30.05 36.71 -7.74
CA GLU A 3 29.51 35.60 -6.93
C GLU A 3 29.83 35.66 -5.42
N GLU A 4 30.97 36.25 -5.02
CA GLU A 4 31.33 36.44 -3.59
C GLU A 4 30.40 37.42 -2.87
N SER A 5 29.62 38.21 -3.62
CA SER A 5 28.72 39.22 -3.08
C SER A 5 27.31 38.70 -2.77
N ARG A 6 27.02 37.40 -2.96
CA ARG A 6 25.68 36.84 -2.73
C ARG A 6 25.36 36.69 -1.24
N LEU A 7 24.10 36.97 -0.88
CA LEU A 7 23.64 36.99 0.52
C LEU A 7 23.83 35.64 1.23
N TRP A 8 23.51 34.54 0.56
CA TRP A 8 23.68 33.18 1.11
C TRP A 8 25.15 32.81 1.36
N ARG A 9 26.10 33.32 0.55
CA ARG A 9 27.55 33.10 0.80
C ARG A 9 28.03 33.87 2.03
N GLN A 10 27.53 35.09 2.24
CA GLN A 10 27.78 35.82 3.49
C GLN A 10 27.18 35.10 4.70
N CYS A 11 26.01 34.47 4.55
CA CYS A 11 25.44 33.61 5.58
C CYS A 11 26.33 32.41 5.89
N ALA A 12 26.83 31.69 4.87
CA ALA A 12 27.74 30.56 5.07
C ALA A 12 29.03 30.98 5.80
N ALA A 13 29.65 32.10 5.38
CA ALA A 13 30.82 32.66 6.05
C ALA A 13 30.53 33.07 7.50
N TRP A 14 29.34 33.62 7.77
CA TRP A 14 28.90 33.98 9.11
C TRP A 14 28.69 32.74 10.00
N LEU A 15 28.15 31.65 9.47
CA LEU A 15 28.02 30.37 10.19
C LEU A 15 29.38 29.76 10.54
N VAL A 16 30.39 29.91 9.67
CA VAL A 16 31.78 29.55 9.99
C VAL A 16 32.32 30.43 11.13
N ALA A 17 32.10 31.74 11.09
CA ALA A 17 32.50 32.66 12.16
C ALA A 17 31.83 32.32 13.51
N CYS A 18 30.59 31.81 13.47
CA CYS A 18 29.86 31.32 14.63
C CYS A 18 30.28 29.90 15.09
N ARG A 19 31.29 29.29 14.45
CA ARG A 19 31.77 27.91 14.71
C ARG A 19 30.68 26.85 14.53
N VAL A 20 29.75 27.08 13.61
CA VAL A 20 28.67 26.15 13.27
C VAL A 20 29.06 25.26 12.10
N LEU A 21 29.74 25.83 11.10
CA LEU A 21 30.28 25.09 9.94
C LEU A 21 31.82 25.12 9.96
N PRO A 22 32.49 24.01 9.61
CA PRO A 22 33.94 24.03 9.41
C PRO A 22 34.31 24.77 8.11
N PRO A 23 35.46 25.48 8.04
CA PRO A 23 35.90 26.16 6.82
C PRO A 23 36.15 25.21 5.64
N SER A 24 36.38 23.92 5.89
CA SER A 24 36.57 22.89 4.88
C SER A 24 35.26 22.28 4.36
N HIS A 25 34.10 22.73 4.84
CA HIS A 25 32.81 22.17 4.45
C HIS A 25 32.48 22.50 2.98
N ARG A 26 31.83 21.57 2.28
CA ARG A 26 31.40 21.69 0.87
C ARG A 26 30.55 22.93 0.63
N ALA A 27 29.58 23.21 1.51
CA ALA A 27 28.74 24.42 1.48
C ALA A 27 29.49 25.77 1.61
N VAL A 28 30.80 25.76 1.89
CA VAL A 28 31.64 26.97 2.03
C VAL A 28 32.72 27.05 0.93
N GLN A 29 32.85 26.03 0.07
CA GLN A 29 33.82 26.04 -1.03
C GLN A 29 33.41 27.01 -2.15
N ASP A 30 34.37 27.44 -2.96
CA ASP A 30 34.15 28.44 -4.01
C ASP A 30 33.20 27.97 -5.12
N ASP A 31 33.10 26.66 -5.34
CA ASP A 31 32.23 25.98 -6.32
C ASP A 31 30.85 25.60 -5.74
N SER A 32 30.58 25.91 -4.48
CA SER A 32 29.34 25.57 -3.79
C SER A 32 28.12 26.30 -4.36
N GLN A 33 26.98 25.60 -4.32
CA GLN A 33 25.66 26.13 -4.67
C GLN A 33 24.84 26.41 -3.40
N VAL A 34 23.84 27.28 -3.51
CA VAL A 34 22.92 27.61 -2.40
C VAL A 34 22.20 26.38 -1.85
N PHE A 35 21.98 25.35 -2.68
CA PHE A 35 21.40 24.07 -2.27
C PHE A 35 22.22 23.36 -1.18
N GLU A 36 23.55 23.37 -1.29
CA GLU A 36 24.45 22.74 -0.29
C GLU A 36 24.27 23.39 1.09
N LEU A 37 24.06 24.70 1.12
CA LEU A 37 23.76 25.44 2.35
C LEU A 37 22.34 25.15 2.87
N ALA A 38 21.36 25.02 1.97
CA ALA A 38 20.01 24.64 2.36
C ALA A 38 19.98 23.24 2.96
N GLN A 39 20.65 22.28 2.32
CA GLN A 39 20.75 20.89 2.73
C GLN A 39 21.37 20.75 4.12
N VAL A 40 22.48 21.44 4.40
CA VAL A 40 23.17 21.34 5.70
C VAL A 40 22.38 21.98 6.86
N LEU A 41 21.49 22.94 6.57
CA LEU A 41 20.63 23.56 7.57
C LEU A 41 19.25 22.87 7.71
N ARG A 42 18.90 22.01 6.74
CA ARG A 42 17.54 21.47 6.51
C ARG A 42 16.97 20.72 7.71
N ASP A 43 17.82 20.14 8.54
CA ASP A 43 17.40 19.33 9.68
C ASP A 43 17.34 20.09 11.02
N GLY A 44 17.68 21.38 10.99
CA GLY A 44 17.60 22.30 12.11
C GLY A 44 18.64 22.07 13.22
N VAL A 45 19.53 21.09 13.10
CA VAL A 45 20.55 20.78 14.11
C VAL A 45 21.54 21.93 14.24
N LEU A 46 22.14 22.32 13.11
CA LEU A 46 23.10 23.41 13.07
C LEU A 46 22.51 24.75 13.48
N LEU A 47 21.21 24.95 13.23
CA LEU A 47 20.48 26.13 13.70
C LEU A 47 20.33 26.15 15.22
N CYS A 48 20.01 25.02 15.84
CA CYS A 48 19.96 24.93 17.29
C CYS A 48 21.37 25.10 17.89
N GLN A 49 22.39 24.53 17.26
CA GLN A 49 23.79 24.65 17.68
C GLN A 49 24.27 26.10 17.56
N LEU A 50 23.88 26.82 16.51
CA LEU A 50 24.15 28.25 16.35
C LEU A 50 23.71 29.03 17.58
N LEU A 51 22.49 28.81 18.07
CA LEU A 51 21.99 29.52 19.26
C LEU A 51 22.81 29.20 20.51
N ASN A 52 23.18 27.94 20.71
CA ASN A 52 24.03 27.53 21.84
C ASN A 52 25.47 28.06 21.73
N ASN A 53 26.02 28.14 20.51
CA ASN A 53 27.32 28.72 20.24
C ASN A 53 27.33 30.23 20.44
N VAL A 54 26.23 30.93 20.18
CA VAL A 54 26.08 32.37 20.41
C VAL A 54 25.78 32.66 21.87
N GLU A 55 24.83 31.96 22.49
CA GLU A 55 24.46 32.07 23.90
C GLU A 55 24.42 30.67 24.54
N PRO A 56 25.45 30.29 25.33
CA PRO A 56 25.50 28.98 25.97
C PRO A 56 24.30 28.74 26.89
N GLY A 57 23.62 27.61 26.74
CA GLY A 57 22.43 27.26 27.52
C GLY A 57 21.16 28.00 27.06
N SER A 58 21.15 28.55 25.84
CA SER A 58 19.95 29.08 25.19
C SER A 58 18.94 27.98 24.89
N LEU A 59 19.43 26.84 24.42
CA LEU A 59 18.66 25.62 24.21
C LEU A 59 19.21 24.47 25.07
N PRO A 60 18.36 23.74 25.81
CA PRO A 60 18.79 22.51 26.45
C PRO A 60 19.24 21.52 25.37
N LEU A 61 20.52 21.11 25.40
CA LEU A 61 21.07 20.14 24.43
C LEU A 61 20.22 18.86 24.38
N LYS A 62 19.64 18.44 25.51
CA LYS A 62 18.74 17.28 25.65
C LYS A 62 17.43 17.37 24.84
N GLU A 63 17.04 18.56 24.38
CA GLU A 63 15.81 18.77 23.61
C GLU A 63 16.06 18.73 22.10
N ILE A 64 17.31 18.93 21.65
CA ILE A 64 17.72 18.91 20.25
C ILE A 64 17.98 17.47 19.82
N ASN A 65 17.43 17.05 18.67
CA ASN A 65 17.76 15.76 18.07
C ASN A 65 18.94 15.99 17.13
N LEU A 66 20.17 15.63 17.48
CA LEU A 66 21.33 15.96 16.64
C LEU A 66 21.54 14.97 15.48
N ARG A 67 20.85 13.83 15.51
CA ARG A 67 20.77 12.88 14.38
C ARG A 67 19.33 12.66 13.91
N PRO A 68 18.70 13.67 13.31
CA PRO A 68 17.32 13.57 12.88
C PRO A 68 17.15 12.65 11.66
N GLN A 69 18.23 12.28 10.95
CA GLN A 69 18.22 11.33 9.81
C GLN A 69 17.19 11.70 8.73
N MET A 70 17.01 13.00 8.48
CA MET A 70 15.97 13.52 7.60
C MET A 70 14.54 13.07 7.95
N SER A 71 14.32 12.56 9.18
CA SER A 71 13.00 12.37 9.74
C SER A 71 12.33 13.73 9.87
N GLN A 72 11.34 13.99 9.03
CA GLN A 72 10.54 15.22 9.05
C GLN A 72 10.13 15.62 10.47
N PHE A 73 9.75 14.66 11.30
CA PHE A 73 9.37 14.94 12.68
C PHE A 73 10.53 15.51 13.52
N LEU A 74 11.70 14.87 13.47
CA LEU A 74 12.86 15.28 14.27
C LEU A 74 13.42 16.60 13.73
N CYS A 75 13.49 16.74 12.41
CA CYS A 75 13.90 17.98 11.73
C CYS A 75 12.97 19.15 12.09
N LEU A 76 11.66 19.00 11.89
CA LEU A 76 10.69 20.06 12.21
C LEU A 76 10.66 20.37 13.71
N ARG A 77 10.92 19.40 14.59
CA ARG A 77 11.06 19.68 16.03
C ARG A 77 12.25 20.61 16.29
N ASN A 78 13.42 20.29 15.75
CA ASN A 78 14.61 21.13 15.90
C ASN A 78 14.38 22.53 15.34
N ILE A 79 13.83 22.64 14.13
CA ILE A 79 13.55 23.93 13.49
C ILE A 79 12.57 24.76 14.33
N ARG A 80 11.49 24.15 14.85
CA ARG A 80 10.54 24.83 15.73
C ARG A 80 11.18 25.31 17.03
N MET A 81 12.09 24.52 17.61
CA MET A 81 12.83 24.93 18.81
C MET A 81 13.76 26.11 18.55
N PHE A 82 14.46 26.11 17.42
CA PHE A 82 15.24 27.26 16.98
C PHE A 82 14.36 28.51 16.88
N ILE A 83 13.26 28.43 16.12
CA ILE A 83 12.32 29.56 15.94
C ILE A 83 11.80 30.08 17.29
N ASN A 84 11.34 29.18 18.16
CA ASN A 84 10.81 29.56 19.47
C ASN A 84 11.87 30.22 20.35
N THR A 85 13.12 29.76 20.29
CA THR A 85 14.21 30.35 21.07
C THR A 85 14.63 31.71 20.53
N CYS A 86 14.62 31.89 19.21
CA CYS A 86 14.84 33.19 18.58
C CYS A 86 13.84 34.24 19.07
N VAL A 87 12.57 33.88 19.25
CA VAL A 87 11.56 34.78 19.82
C VAL A 87 11.80 35.02 21.31
N ASN A 88 11.95 33.95 22.09
CA ASN A 88 11.93 34.03 23.55
C ASN A 88 13.23 34.61 24.16
N ARG A 89 14.39 34.35 23.55
CA ARG A 89 15.70 34.76 24.08
C ARG A 89 16.41 35.81 23.23
N PHE A 90 16.28 35.74 21.91
CA PHE A 90 16.94 36.69 21.00
C PHE A 90 16.05 37.88 20.62
N GLY A 91 14.79 37.91 21.08
CA GLY A 91 13.88 39.05 20.94
C GLY A 91 13.40 39.32 19.53
N MET A 92 13.44 38.30 18.65
CA MET A 92 12.97 38.42 17.27
C MET A 92 11.44 38.36 17.21
N ARG A 93 10.84 39.04 16.23
CA ARG A 93 9.40 38.99 15.99
C ARG A 93 9.06 37.78 15.12
N HIS A 94 7.88 37.17 15.35
CA HIS A 94 7.41 36.08 14.50
C HIS A 94 7.32 36.44 13.00
N ALA A 95 7.08 37.71 12.66
CA ALA A 95 7.05 38.18 11.28
C ALA A 95 8.44 38.25 10.60
N GLU A 96 9.52 38.14 11.37
CA GLU A 96 10.92 38.15 10.90
C GLU A 96 11.50 36.73 10.80
N LEU A 97 10.69 35.72 11.13
CA LEU A 97 11.08 34.31 11.14
C LEU A 97 10.34 33.56 10.03
N PHE A 98 10.91 32.43 9.63
CA PHE A 98 10.36 31.54 8.60
C PHE A 98 9.43 30.49 9.22
N ASP A 99 8.56 29.89 8.40
CA ASP A 99 7.78 28.72 8.79
C ASP A 99 8.69 27.48 8.80
N PRO A 100 8.53 26.52 9.73
CA PRO A 100 9.36 25.31 9.76
C PRO A 100 9.48 24.56 8.43
N PHE A 101 8.45 24.59 7.59
CA PHE A 101 8.45 23.97 6.27
C PHE A 101 9.22 24.78 5.21
N ASP A 102 9.39 26.09 5.39
CA ASP A 102 10.17 26.94 4.48
C ASP A 102 11.64 26.47 4.40
N LEU A 103 12.15 25.89 5.50
CA LEU A 103 13.48 25.29 5.57
C LEU A 103 13.46 23.78 5.29
N PHE A 104 12.56 23.02 5.93
CA PHE A 104 12.58 21.55 5.82
C PHE A 104 12.24 21.06 4.40
N GLU A 105 11.29 21.68 3.72
CA GLU A 105 10.93 21.39 2.33
C GLU A 105 11.56 22.40 1.36
N VAL A 106 12.40 23.30 1.88
CA VAL A 106 13.13 24.33 1.10
C VAL A 106 12.20 25.21 0.23
N ARG A 107 10.94 25.39 0.67
CA ARG A 107 9.91 26.17 -0.06
C ARG A 107 10.26 27.65 -0.21
N ASP A 108 10.96 28.20 0.79
CA ASP A 108 11.30 29.63 0.83
C ASP A 108 12.59 29.83 1.63
N PHE A 109 13.70 29.38 1.04
CA PHE A 109 15.01 29.47 1.69
C PHE A 109 15.49 30.92 1.84
N ALA A 110 15.01 31.85 1.01
CA ALA A 110 15.30 33.27 1.14
C ALA A 110 14.84 33.81 2.51
N LYS A 111 13.66 33.41 3.00
CA LYS A 111 13.21 33.76 4.37
C LYS A 111 14.12 33.23 5.46
N VAL A 112 14.70 32.06 5.28
CA VAL A 112 15.64 31.46 6.25
C VAL A 112 16.89 32.31 6.35
N ILE A 113 17.49 32.67 5.20
CA ILE A 113 18.67 33.52 5.13
C ILE A 113 18.39 34.90 5.72
N ASN A 114 17.23 35.49 5.42
CA ASN A 114 16.80 36.78 5.96
C ASN A 114 16.61 36.72 7.50
N ALA A 115 16.06 35.63 8.03
CA ALA A 115 15.95 35.43 9.48
C ALA A 115 17.33 35.32 10.14
N LEU A 116 18.27 34.59 9.54
CA LEU A 116 19.65 34.48 10.03
C LEU A 116 20.40 35.82 9.95
N SER A 117 20.16 36.62 8.91
CA SER A 117 20.68 37.99 8.80
C SER A 117 20.19 38.83 9.98
N LYS A 118 18.89 38.82 10.29
CA LYS A 118 18.34 39.54 11.45
C LYS A 118 18.90 39.03 12.77
N LEU A 119 19.06 37.72 12.92
CA LEU A 119 19.70 37.11 14.09
C LEU A 119 21.15 37.60 14.26
N SER A 120 21.89 37.76 13.16
CA SER A 120 23.28 38.24 13.18
C SER A 120 23.43 39.66 13.75
N TYR A 121 22.41 40.51 13.59
CA TYR A 121 22.36 41.85 14.18
C TYR A 121 21.72 41.90 15.56
N SER A 122 21.31 40.76 16.13
CA SER A 122 20.77 40.72 17.48
C SER A 122 21.80 41.22 18.49
N THR A 123 21.31 41.88 19.53
CA THR A 123 22.18 42.44 20.58
C THR A 123 23.03 41.38 21.29
N VAL A 124 22.57 40.12 21.29
CA VAL A 124 23.26 38.97 21.88
C VAL A 124 24.47 38.57 21.03
N VAL A 125 24.30 38.47 19.70
CA VAL A 125 25.39 38.15 18.76
C VAL A 125 26.43 39.27 18.72
N GLN A 126 25.99 40.53 18.66
CA GLN A 126 26.89 41.69 18.59
C GLN A 126 27.80 41.81 19.83
N LYS A 127 27.32 41.42 21.02
CA LYS A 127 28.12 41.38 22.25
C LYS A 127 29.27 40.36 22.20
N LYS A 128 29.20 39.34 21.34
CA LYS A 128 30.28 38.37 21.12
C LYS A 128 31.35 38.86 20.14
N GLY A 129 31.17 40.02 19.52
CA GLY A 129 32.13 40.58 18.56
C GLY A 129 32.09 39.89 17.18
N ILE A 130 31.02 39.17 16.86
CA ILE A 130 30.80 38.56 15.54
C ILE A 130 30.09 39.59 14.67
N GLY A 131 30.70 39.96 13.54
CA GLY A 131 30.09 40.90 12.57
C GLY A 131 28.80 40.33 11.97
N GLY A 132 27.77 41.16 11.84
CA GLY A 132 26.52 40.77 11.18
C GLY A 132 26.63 40.76 9.66
N PHE A 133 25.66 40.14 8.98
CA PHE A 133 25.54 40.14 7.52
C PHE A 133 24.12 40.57 7.10
N PRO A 134 23.95 41.30 5.98
CA PRO A 134 24.95 41.59 4.96
C PRO A 134 25.84 42.82 5.27
N SER A 135 27.09 42.77 4.80
CA SER A 135 28.07 43.87 4.97
C SER A 135 27.77 45.11 4.11
N GLN A 136 26.95 44.98 3.08
CA GLN A 136 26.45 46.04 2.18
C GLN A 136 24.98 45.75 1.83
N ASP A 137 24.18 46.79 1.52
CA ASP A 137 22.82 46.61 1.02
C ASP A 137 22.88 45.96 -0.38
N LEU A 138 22.65 44.65 -0.42
CA LEU A 138 22.66 43.83 -1.61
C LEU A 138 21.23 43.45 -1.98
N GLU A 139 20.91 43.49 -3.27
CA GLU A 139 19.64 42.97 -3.76
C GLU A 139 19.65 41.43 -3.63
N ASP A 140 18.62 40.89 -2.96
CA ASP A 140 18.42 39.44 -2.82
C ASP A 140 17.94 38.91 -4.17
N ASP A 141 18.74 38.05 -4.80
CA ASP A 141 18.47 37.49 -6.12
C ASP A 141 17.50 36.31 -5.96
N GLU A 142 16.20 36.61 -5.76
CA GLU A 142 15.16 35.63 -5.41
C GLU A 142 15.07 34.44 -6.40
N ASP A 143 15.52 34.62 -7.64
CA ASP A 143 15.50 33.61 -8.70
C ASP A 143 16.34 32.36 -8.39
N ILE A 144 17.39 32.47 -7.55
CA ILE A 144 18.29 31.35 -7.23
C ILE A 144 17.65 30.31 -6.28
N TYR A 145 16.52 30.64 -5.65
CA TYR A 145 15.86 29.77 -4.69
C TYR A 145 14.71 28.95 -5.30
N HIS A 146 14.26 29.28 -6.52
CA HIS A 146 13.07 28.69 -7.15
C HIS A 146 13.20 27.20 -7.51
N SER A 147 14.42 26.69 -7.73
CA SER A 147 14.66 25.27 -8.07
C SER A 147 15.06 24.40 -6.88
N LEU A 148 15.16 24.97 -5.67
CA LEU A 148 15.66 24.24 -4.50
C LEU A 148 14.69 23.19 -3.97
N GLU A 149 13.38 23.43 -4.10
CA GLU A 149 12.33 22.48 -3.70
C GLU A 149 12.40 21.19 -4.54
N GLU A 150 12.57 21.31 -5.86
CA GLU A 150 12.70 20.16 -6.77
C GLU A 150 14.00 19.37 -6.53
N MET A 151 15.12 20.05 -6.25
CA MET A 151 16.39 19.39 -5.93
C MET A 151 16.37 18.70 -4.55
N ALA A 152 15.65 19.26 -3.57
CA ALA A 152 15.53 18.66 -2.23
C ALA A 152 14.83 17.30 -2.26
N ASP A 153 13.86 17.11 -3.15
CA ASP A 153 13.12 15.86 -3.33
C ASP A 153 13.93 14.79 -4.09
N GLU A 154 14.84 15.18 -4.99
CA GLU A 154 15.71 14.25 -5.74
C GLU A 154 16.92 13.76 -4.92
N TYR A 155 17.48 14.60 -4.05
CA TYR A 155 18.68 14.30 -3.26
C TYR A 155 18.41 13.58 -1.92
N ASP A 156 17.15 13.36 -1.54
CA ASP A 156 16.76 12.59 -0.34
C ASP A 156 17.14 11.08 -0.40
N LEU A 157 17.81 10.63 -1.47
CA LEU A 157 18.18 9.24 -1.68
C LEU A 157 19.69 8.94 -1.61
N ASP A 158 20.58 9.90 -1.77
CA ASP A 158 22.02 9.62 -1.86
C ASP A 158 22.89 10.75 -1.26
N GLU A 159 23.78 10.35 -0.33
CA GLU A 159 25.01 11.05 0.11
C GLU A 159 24.90 12.23 1.11
N GLU A 160 25.22 11.96 2.38
CA GLU A 160 26.41 12.48 3.11
C GLU A 160 26.28 12.15 4.63
N ASP A 161 26.87 11.03 5.07
CA ASP A 161 26.92 10.62 6.49
C ASP A 161 28.04 11.35 7.29
N ASP A 162 28.87 12.19 6.64
CA ASP A 162 30.14 12.70 7.19
C ASP A 162 30.09 14.13 7.79
N ILE A 163 28.90 14.73 7.97
CA ILE A 163 28.79 16.10 8.53
C ILE A 163 28.86 16.14 10.08
N TYR A 164 28.76 14.98 10.75
CA TYR A 164 28.57 14.88 12.20
C TYR A 164 29.78 14.41 13.02
N ASP A 165 31.00 14.62 12.54
CA ASP A 165 32.21 14.44 13.36
C ASP A 165 32.48 15.70 14.20
N LEU A 166 31.73 15.92 15.31
CA LEU A 166 32.12 16.64 16.53
C LEU A 166 31.00 16.57 17.61
N PRO A 167 31.35 16.54 18.92
CA PRO A 167 30.57 15.87 19.96
C PRO A 167 29.42 16.74 20.47
N GLY A 168 28.22 16.17 20.50
CA GLY A 168 27.05 16.85 21.05
C GLY A 168 25.88 15.93 21.39
N ASP A 169 25.72 14.80 20.69
CA ASP A 169 24.67 13.78 20.97
C ASP A 169 25.31 12.54 21.57
N GLU A 170 25.94 12.79 22.70
CA GLU A 170 26.37 11.72 23.56
C GLU A 170 25.08 11.19 24.26
N GLU A 171 24.42 11.80 25.25
CA GLU A 171 23.49 11.07 26.15
C GLU A 171 22.28 10.21 25.64
N CYS A 172 21.53 10.51 24.57
CA CYS A 172 20.32 9.71 24.20
C CYS A 172 20.57 8.65 23.12
N ASP A 173 21.45 8.95 22.17
CA ASP A 173 22.07 7.92 21.33
C ASP A 173 23.06 7.14 22.21
N GLU A 174 23.86 7.77 23.10
CA GLU A 174 24.64 7.08 24.15
C GLU A 174 23.77 6.20 25.01
N LEU A 175 22.57 6.59 25.44
CA LEU A 175 21.78 5.71 26.30
C LEU A 175 21.46 4.39 25.59
N TYR A 176 20.95 4.50 24.37
CA TYR A 176 20.67 3.32 23.55
C TYR A 176 21.97 2.58 23.24
N GLU A 177 22.99 3.29 22.78
CA GLU A 177 24.32 2.77 22.47
C GLU A 177 25.01 2.19 23.70
N ASP A 178 24.79 2.64 24.93
CA ASP A 178 25.43 2.16 26.16
C ASP A 178 24.83 0.83 26.58
N ILE A 179 23.52 0.69 26.39
CA ILE A 179 22.83 -0.59 26.60
C ILE A 179 23.18 -1.56 25.47
N MET A 180 23.30 -1.07 24.23
CA MET A 180 23.59 -1.91 23.06
C MET A 180 25.09 -2.24 22.90
N LYS A 181 26.02 -1.39 23.36
CA LYS A 181 27.48 -1.57 23.28
C LYS A 181 27.96 -2.60 24.28
N SER A 182 28.82 -3.51 23.82
CA SER A 182 29.49 -4.50 24.67
C SER A 182 30.98 -4.20 24.79
N GLU A 183 31.56 -4.36 25.99
CA GLU A 183 33.01 -4.46 26.14
C GLU A 183 33.61 -5.60 25.29
N VAL A 184 32.80 -6.63 25.00
CA VAL A 184 33.17 -7.82 24.21
C VAL A 184 33.19 -7.55 22.70
N MET A 185 32.63 -6.43 22.23
CA MET A 185 32.57 -6.09 20.81
C MET A 185 33.79 -5.33 20.29
N ARG A 186 34.77 -5.00 21.15
CA ARG A 186 36.04 -4.45 20.68
C ARG A 186 36.79 -5.52 19.89
N PRO A 187 37.14 -5.26 18.61
CA PRO A 187 37.96 -6.20 17.87
C PRO A 187 39.30 -6.40 18.59
N ILE A 188 39.73 -7.66 18.67
CA ILE A 188 41.01 -8.06 19.31
C ILE A 188 42.20 -7.39 18.61
N LEU A 189 42.02 -6.95 17.35
CA LEU A 189 43.02 -6.30 16.52
C LEU A 189 42.61 -4.85 16.17
N PRO A 190 43.57 -3.92 16.01
CA PRO A 190 43.31 -2.56 15.54
C PRO A 190 42.60 -2.56 14.17
N PRO A 191 41.71 -1.59 13.88
CA PRO A 191 40.92 -1.54 12.64
C PRO A 191 41.77 -1.68 11.37
N GLY A 192 42.96 -1.08 11.33
CA GLY A 192 43.88 -1.13 10.18
C GLY A 192 44.56 -2.50 9.92
N GLN A 193 44.38 -3.49 10.80
CA GLN A 193 44.99 -4.84 10.69
C GLN A 193 43.97 -5.96 10.45
N MET A 194 42.67 -5.66 10.42
CA MET A 194 41.62 -6.66 10.20
C MET A 194 41.36 -6.86 8.72
N ARG A 195 41.19 -8.12 8.30
CA ARG A 195 40.71 -8.43 6.94
C ARG A 195 39.23 -8.13 6.83
N ASP A 196 38.75 -7.88 5.61
CA ASP A 196 37.32 -7.56 5.38
C ASP A 196 36.38 -8.69 5.84
N GLU A 197 36.80 -9.95 5.76
CA GLU A 197 36.05 -11.09 6.32
C GLU A 197 35.89 -11.01 7.85
N ASP A 198 36.93 -10.56 8.56
CA ASP A 198 36.91 -10.42 10.01
C ASP A 198 35.99 -9.26 10.42
N ARG A 199 36.01 -8.15 9.66
CA ARG A 199 35.10 -7.01 9.85
C ARG A 199 33.64 -7.37 9.55
N ARG A 200 33.38 -8.11 8.47
CA ARG A 200 32.05 -8.64 8.14
C ARG A 200 31.48 -9.49 9.26
N ASN A 201 32.30 -10.36 9.87
CA ASN A 201 31.88 -11.20 11.00
C ASN A 201 31.60 -10.37 12.26
N CYS A 202 32.34 -9.28 12.50
CA CYS A 202 32.01 -8.32 13.55
C CYS A 202 30.64 -7.69 13.35
N CYS A 203 30.31 -7.21 12.13
CA CYS A 203 28.99 -6.65 11.83
C CYS A 203 27.85 -7.68 12.03
N LEU A 204 28.06 -8.94 11.64
CA LEU A 204 27.08 -10.01 11.88
C LEU A 204 26.84 -10.24 13.38
N ASN A 205 27.92 -10.30 14.16
CA ASN A 205 27.84 -10.44 15.61
C ASN A 205 27.15 -9.22 16.25
N GLU A 206 27.39 -8.02 15.73
CA GLU A 206 26.73 -6.79 16.16
C GLU A 206 25.22 -6.85 15.96
N ILE A 207 24.78 -7.21 14.75
CA ILE A 207 23.36 -7.36 14.45
C ILE A 207 22.71 -8.34 15.43
N SER A 208 23.34 -9.49 15.65
CA SER A 208 22.83 -10.54 16.55
C SER A 208 22.77 -10.11 18.02
N GLU A 209 23.84 -9.49 18.52
CA GLU A 209 23.98 -9.16 19.94
C GLU A 209 23.12 -7.95 20.30
N THR A 210 23.11 -6.92 19.45
CA THR A 210 22.24 -5.76 19.66
C THR A 210 20.76 -6.13 19.56
N GLU A 211 20.40 -7.10 18.71
CA GLU A 211 19.02 -7.62 18.63
C GLU A 211 18.62 -8.39 19.90
N ARG A 212 19.53 -9.21 20.43
CA ARG A 212 19.33 -9.94 21.69
C ARG A 212 19.07 -8.98 22.84
N ARG A 213 19.93 -7.97 22.99
CA ARG A 213 19.81 -6.95 24.04
C ARG A 213 18.56 -6.10 23.91
N TYR A 214 18.20 -5.74 22.69
CA TYR A 214 16.94 -5.04 22.44
C TYR A 214 15.74 -5.89 22.87
N THR A 215 15.73 -7.18 22.51
CA THR A 215 14.68 -8.12 22.93
C THR A 215 14.65 -8.24 24.46
N ASP A 216 15.79 -8.44 25.12
CA ASP A 216 15.91 -8.52 26.58
C ASP A 216 15.40 -7.23 27.27
N THR A 217 15.61 -6.07 26.63
CA THR A 217 15.10 -4.78 27.12
C THR A 217 13.58 -4.72 27.03
N LEU A 218 12.98 -5.15 25.91
CA LEU A 218 11.53 -5.25 25.78
C LEU A 218 10.93 -6.23 26.81
N GLU A 219 11.59 -7.37 27.07
CA GLU A 219 11.18 -8.32 28.12
C GLU A 219 11.26 -7.70 29.52
N THR A 220 12.28 -6.87 29.76
CA THR A 220 12.41 -6.11 31.00
C THR A 220 11.26 -5.13 31.17
N ILE A 221 10.87 -4.42 30.10
CA ILE A 221 9.71 -3.51 30.14
C ILE A 221 8.41 -4.28 30.44
N GLU A 222 8.17 -5.40 29.76
CA GLU A 222 7.01 -6.26 29.99
C GLU A 222 6.96 -6.74 31.45
N LYS A 223 8.05 -7.32 31.94
CA LYS A 223 8.11 -7.98 33.25
C LYS A 223 8.13 -7.00 34.42
N HIS A 224 8.89 -5.92 34.31
CA HIS A 224 9.16 -5.03 35.44
C HIS A 224 8.34 -3.75 35.44
N PHE A 225 7.71 -3.37 34.32
CA PHE A 225 6.82 -2.21 34.25
C PHE A 225 5.38 -2.60 33.91
N MET A 226 5.15 -3.28 32.77
CA MET A 226 3.78 -3.57 32.32
C MET A 226 3.01 -4.43 33.31
N GLN A 227 3.59 -5.57 33.72
CA GLN A 227 2.90 -6.51 34.63
C GLN A 227 2.59 -5.90 36.01
N PRO A 228 3.50 -5.15 36.66
CA PRO A 228 3.17 -4.43 37.89
C PRO A 228 2.13 -3.32 37.70
N LEU A 229 2.22 -2.53 36.63
CA LEU A 229 1.30 -1.41 36.38
C LEU A 229 -0.10 -1.90 36.01
N LYS A 230 -0.24 -3.05 35.34
CA LYS A 230 -1.54 -3.70 35.05
C LYS A 230 -2.37 -4.00 36.30
N ARG A 231 -1.73 -4.13 37.46
CA ARG A 231 -2.43 -4.36 38.74
C ARG A 231 -2.99 -3.09 39.36
N LEU A 232 -2.52 -1.93 38.90
CA LEU A 232 -2.80 -0.62 39.49
C LEU A 232 -3.63 0.27 38.56
N LEU A 233 -3.34 0.23 37.25
CA LEU A 233 -3.95 1.05 36.21
C LEU A 233 -5.07 0.30 35.49
N THR A 234 -5.98 1.04 34.85
CA THR A 234 -7.03 0.42 34.04
C THR A 234 -6.48 -0.10 32.72
N SER A 235 -7.21 -0.99 32.06
CA SER A 235 -6.81 -1.48 30.72
C SER A 235 -6.61 -0.34 29.71
N LYS A 236 -7.43 0.72 29.78
CA LYS A 236 -7.28 1.88 28.90
C LYS A 236 -5.98 2.65 29.14
N ASP A 237 -5.59 2.79 30.41
CA ASP A 237 -4.35 3.49 30.77
C ASP A 237 -3.13 2.67 30.34
N ILE A 238 -3.20 1.33 30.48
CA ILE A 238 -2.16 0.42 29.99
C ILE A 238 -2.03 0.49 28.48
N ASP A 239 -3.15 0.47 27.74
CA ASP A 239 -3.15 0.60 26.28
C ASP A 239 -2.62 1.98 25.84
N ALA A 240 -2.87 3.03 26.63
CA ALA A 240 -2.36 4.38 26.36
C ALA A 240 -0.84 4.50 26.59
N ILE A 241 -0.29 3.80 27.59
CA ILE A 241 1.15 3.83 27.90
C ILE A 241 1.95 2.91 26.99
N PHE A 242 1.50 1.67 26.79
CA PHE A 242 2.31 0.61 26.16
C PHE A 242 1.88 0.28 24.73
N SER A 243 0.73 0.77 24.26
CA SER A 243 0.21 0.53 22.91
C SER A 243 0.26 -0.97 22.55
N ASN A 244 0.99 -1.33 21.49
CA ASN A 244 1.16 -2.67 20.94
C ASN A 244 2.54 -3.27 21.28
N MET A 245 3.09 -2.94 22.45
CA MET A 245 4.41 -3.41 22.87
C MET A 245 4.50 -4.94 23.00
N GLU A 246 3.43 -5.62 23.37
CA GLU A 246 3.40 -7.09 23.46
C GLU A 246 3.51 -7.75 22.08
N GLU A 247 2.91 -7.15 21.05
CA GLU A 247 3.08 -7.58 19.66
C GLU A 247 4.51 -7.38 19.18
N LEU A 248 5.11 -6.23 19.49
CA LEU A 248 6.52 -5.95 19.16
C LEU A 248 7.45 -6.95 19.83
N LEU A 249 7.28 -7.20 21.13
CA LEU A 249 8.11 -8.17 21.84
C LEU A 249 7.99 -9.57 21.25
N ARG A 250 6.78 -10.04 20.91
CA ARG A 250 6.58 -11.33 20.23
C ARG A 250 7.29 -11.38 18.88
N LEU A 251 7.22 -10.31 18.11
CA LEU A 251 7.91 -10.18 16.83
C LEU A 251 9.44 -10.31 17.01
N HIS A 252 10.01 -9.54 17.94
CA HIS A 252 11.46 -9.49 18.16
C HIS A 252 12.01 -10.78 18.76
N ARG A 253 11.26 -11.49 19.62
CA ARG A 253 11.62 -12.85 20.08
C ARG A 253 11.83 -13.81 18.90
N SER A 254 10.89 -13.84 17.95
CA SER A 254 11.01 -14.69 16.77
C SER A 254 12.15 -14.23 15.85
N PHE A 255 12.26 -12.92 15.61
CA PHE A 255 13.28 -12.34 14.76
C PHE A 255 14.71 -12.59 15.29
N CYS A 256 14.93 -12.36 16.59
CA CYS A 256 16.20 -12.61 17.27
C CYS A 256 16.60 -14.09 17.16
N THR A 257 15.66 -15.01 17.39
CA THR A 257 15.91 -16.45 17.30
C THR A 257 16.33 -16.86 15.88
N GLU A 258 15.66 -16.33 14.85
CA GLU A 258 16.00 -16.62 13.45
C GLU A 258 17.36 -16.03 13.05
N ILE A 259 17.69 -14.81 13.48
CA ILE A 259 19.01 -14.19 13.24
C ILE A 259 20.11 -15.03 13.88
N GLN A 260 19.98 -15.36 15.17
CA GLN A 260 20.98 -16.16 15.89
C GLN A 260 21.17 -17.52 15.24
N HIS A 261 20.09 -18.22 14.91
CA HIS A 261 20.17 -19.52 14.24
C HIS A 261 20.86 -19.42 12.87
N ASN A 262 20.57 -18.37 12.09
CA ASN A 262 21.19 -18.15 10.77
C ASN A 262 22.70 -17.90 10.87
N ILE A 263 23.13 -17.08 11.83
CA ILE A 263 24.54 -16.75 12.03
C ILE A 263 25.30 -17.98 12.51
N LEU A 264 24.77 -18.73 13.50
CA LEU A 264 25.41 -19.94 14.00
C LEU A 264 25.50 -21.07 12.96
N GLN A 265 24.45 -21.31 12.18
CA GLN A 265 24.37 -22.49 11.29
C GLN A 265 24.81 -22.23 9.86
N ARG A 266 24.69 -21.00 9.37
CA ARG A 266 24.90 -20.63 7.95
C ARG A 266 25.88 -19.49 7.74
N GLY A 267 26.56 -19.02 8.79
CA GLY A 267 27.55 -17.94 8.69
C GLY A 267 26.98 -16.62 8.15
N GLY A 268 25.68 -16.38 8.31
CA GLY A 268 25.01 -15.14 7.89
C GLY A 268 24.61 -15.05 6.41
N GLN A 269 24.86 -16.08 5.57
CA GLN A 269 24.61 -16.01 4.11
C GLN A 269 23.15 -15.71 3.72
N ASN A 270 22.19 -16.10 4.56
CA ASN A 270 20.75 -15.94 4.30
C ASN A 270 20.11 -14.84 5.17
N LEU A 271 20.90 -13.98 5.80
CA LEU A 271 20.40 -12.93 6.69
C LEU A 271 19.44 -11.98 5.96
N HIS A 272 19.76 -11.60 4.72
CA HIS A 272 18.94 -10.73 3.87
C HIS A 272 17.48 -11.19 3.76
N GLN A 273 17.25 -12.50 3.61
CA GLN A 273 15.91 -13.06 3.45
C GLN A 273 15.08 -12.94 4.73
N ILE A 274 15.72 -12.99 5.91
CA ILE A 274 15.05 -12.83 7.19
C ILE A 274 14.50 -11.40 7.29
N PHE A 275 15.33 -10.38 6.99
CA PHE A 275 14.88 -8.98 6.98
C PHE A 275 13.73 -8.74 6.01
N ILE A 276 13.81 -9.29 4.79
CA ILE A 276 12.72 -9.19 3.80
C ILE A 276 11.44 -9.85 4.31
N ASN A 277 11.52 -11.05 4.90
CA ASN A 277 10.37 -11.77 5.45
C ASN A 277 9.71 -11.06 6.65
N TYR A 278 10.47 -10.25 7.39
CA TYR A 278 9.98 -9.49 8.53
C TYR A 278 9.52 -8.07 8.18
N LYS A 279 9.78 -7.58 6.96
CA LYS A 279 9.37 -6.25 6.46
C LYS A 279 7.89 -5.93 6.77
N GLU A 280 6.97 -6.78 6.32
CA GLU A 280 5.53 -6.57 6.54
C GLU A 280 5.15 -6.65 8.03
N LYS A 281 5.88 -7.43 8.83
CA LYS A 281 5.61 -7.56 10.27
C LYS A 281 6.06 -6.30 11.02
N PHE A 282 7.14 -5.65 10.58
CA PHE A 282 7.64 -4.40 11.17
C PHE A 282 6.71 -3.20 10.98
N VAL A 283 5.65 -3.32 10.16
CA VAL A 283 4.58 -2.31 10.07
C VAL A 283 3.91 -2.04 11.42
N LEU A 284 3.99 -2.97 12.37
CA LEU A 284 3.56 -2.75 13.78
C LEU A 284 4.21 -1.51 14.43
N TYR A 285 5.41 -1.11 13.99
CA TYR A 285 6.06 0.11 14.44
C TYR A 285 5.28 1.38 14.10
N GLY A 286 4.51 1.39 13.01
CA GLY A 286 3.68 2.56 12.66
C GLY A 286 2.69 2.90 13.77
N LEU A 287 1.98 1.89 14.29
CA LEU A 287 1.04 2.07 15.41
C LEU A 287 1.78 2.51 16.69
N TYR A 288 2.90 1.88 17.00
CA TYR A 288 3.68 2.20 18.20
C TYR A 288 4.19 3.64 18.18
N CYS A 289 4.92 4.02 17.13
CA CYS A 289 5.54 5.34 16.98
C CYS A 289 4.51 6.47 16.90
N SER A 290 3.31 6.20 16.36
CA SER A 290 2.22 7.19 16.30
C SER A 290 1.65 7.57 17.68
N LYS A 291 1.75 6.67 18.67
CA LYS A 291 1.22 6.86 20.03
C LYS A 291 2.29 7.15 21.07
N MET A 292 3.56 6.90 20.78
CA MET A 292 4.67 7.04 21.73
C MET A 292 4.75 8.43 22.39
N THR A 293 4.48 9.51 21.65
CA THR A 293 4.49 10.87 22.21
C THR A 293 3.32 11.10 23.16
N ASP A 294 2.13 10.60 22.80
CA ASP A 294 0.94 10.68 23.63
C ASP A 294 1.12 9.85 24.91
N ALA A 295 1.75 8.68 24.81
CA ALA A 295 2.12 7.82 25.92
C ALA A 295 3.09 8.51 26.89
N SER A 296 4.11 9.17 26.36
CA SER A 296 5.09 9.92 27.18
C SER A 296 4.43 11.07 27.94
N ALA A 297 3.61 11.87 27.26
CA ALA A 297 2.84 12.94 27.89
C ALA A 297 1.85 12.39 28.94
N TYR A 298 1.23 11.25 28.65
CA TYR A 298 0.30 10.61 29.58
C TYR A 298 1.01 10.08 30.84
N ILE A 299 2.21 9.52 30.72
CA ILE A 299 3.04 9.17 31.89
C ILE A 299 3.31 10.41 32.75
N ASP A 300 3.66 11.55 32.15
CA ASP A 300 3.88 12.80 32.89
C ASP A 300 2.60 13.24 33.65
N THR A 301 1.42 13.07 33.05
CA THR A 301 0.15 13.34 33.75
C THR A 301 -0.15 12.36 34.88
N LEU A 302 0.24 11.09 34.74
CA LEU A 302 0.05 10.08 35.78
C LEU A 302 1.00 10.27 36.94
N THR A 303 2.27 10.59 36.68
CA THR A 303 3.29 10.84 37.72
C THR A 303 3.05 12.13 38.50
N ALA A 304 2.11 12.98 38.07
CA ALA A 304 1.60 14.07 38.91
C ALA A 304 0.91 13.56 40.20
N ARG A 305 0.47 12.29 40.23
CA ARG A 305 -0.05 11.64 41.43
C ARG A 305 1.04 10.81 42.11
N GLU A 306 1.20 11.04 43.40
CA GLU A 306 2.24 10.43 44.22
C GLU A 306 2.24 8.90 44.18
N GLU A 307 1.07 8.27 44.23
CA GLU A 307 0.91 6.81 44.17
C GLU A 307 1.52 6.20 42.91
N TYR A 308 1.25 6.79 41.75
CA TYR A 308 1.76 6.31 40.46
C TYR A 308 3.24 6.63 40.29
N ARG A 309 3.67 7.80 40.76
CA ARG A 309 5.07 8.21 40.75
C ARG A 309 5.95 7.23 41.53
N GLN A 310 5.60 6.94 42.79
CA GLN A 310 6.32 5.98 43.62
C GLN A 310 6.35 4.60 42.98
N LYS A 311 5.25 4.16 42.35
CA LYS A 311 5.22 2.86 41.70
C LYS A 311 6.13 2.78 40.48
N ILE A 312 6.16 3.82 39.65
CA ILE A 312 7.03 3.89 38.47
C ILE A 312 8.50 3.98 38.89
N GLU A 313 8.83 4.73 39.95
CA GLU A 313 10.19 4.78 40.53
C GLU A 313 10.62 3.41 41.08
N GLU A 314 9.72 2.70 41.79
CA GLU A 314 9.96 1.33 42.27
C GLU A 314 10.23 0.37 41.10
N CYS A 315 9.42 0.42 40.04
CA CYS A 315 9.61 -0.38 38.84
C CYS A 315 10.95 -0.07 38.15
N THR A 316 11.30 1.22 38.06
CA THR A 316 12.57 1.70 37.48
C THR A 316 13.76 1.15 38.25
N HIS A 317 13.72 1.21 39.59
CA HIS A 317 14.77 0.64 40.42
C HIS A 317 14.90 -0.89 40.26
N ARG A 318 13.78 -1.60 40.19
CA ARG A 318 13.77 -3.06 39.98
C ARG A 318 14.26 -3.49 38.59
N ALA A 319 14.04 -2.68 37.57
CA ALA A 319 14.36 -3.01 36.19
C ALA A 319 15.84 -2.76 35.85
N ASN A 320 16.39 -1.61 36.26
CA ASN A 320 17.71 -1.15 35.83
C ASN A 320 18.46 -0.36 36.91
N GLN A 321 18.15 -0.61 38.19
CA GLN A 321 18.77 0.07 39.34
C GLN A 321 18.53 1.59 39.36
N GLY A 322 17.53 2.09 38.63
CA GLY A 322 17.18 3.51 38.58
C GLY A 322 17.95 4.31 37.53
N ARG A 323 18.67 3.64 36.61
CA ARG A 323 19.44 4.31 35.56
C ARG A 323 18.58 4.90 34.45
N HIS A 324 17.50 4.22 34.06
CA HIS A 324 16.69 4.61 32.91
C HIS A 324 15.22 4.60 33.27
N SER A 325 14.54 5.73 33.07
CA SER A 325 13.13 5.85 33.38
C SER A 325 12.28 5.05 32.39
N LEU A 326 11.02 4.75 32.77
CA LEU A 326 10.06 4.14 31.84
C LEU A 326 9.92 4.96 30.55
N ARG A 327 9.92 6.30 30.67
CA ARG A 327 9.83 7.21 29.53
C ARG A 327 11.00 7.02 28.56
N ASP A 328 12.22 6.90 29.07
CA ASP A 328 13.41 6.72 28.25
C ASP A 328 13.36 5.38 27.50
N LEU A 329 12.97 4.31 28.21
CA LEU A 329 12.86 2.97 27.64
C LEU A 329 11.79 2.86 26.54
N LEU A 330 10.70 3.64 26.62
CA LEU A 330 9.64 3.65 25.59
C LEU A 330 10.10 4.25 24.26
N VAL A 331 11.23 4.96 24.21
CA VAL A 331 11.81 5.53 22.98
C VAL A 331 12.59 4.48 22.17
N PHE A 332 13.12 3.45 22.84
CA PHE A 332 14.03 2.48 22.21
C PHE A 332 13.46 1.74 21.00
N PRO A 333 12.16 1.37 20.94
CA PRO A 333 11.62 0.77 19.73
C PRO A 333 11.74 1.67 18.50
N MET A 334 11.48 2.97 18.65
CA MET A 334 11.65 3.93 17.55
C MET A 334 13.13 4.04 17.14
N GLN A 335 14.07 4.01 18.08
CA GLN A 335 15.50 4.00 17.75
C GLN A 335 15.92 2.71 17.04
N ARG A 336 15.47 1.54 17.53
CA ARG A 336 15.87 0.23 16.98
C ARG A 336 15.51 0.08 15.52
N VAL A 337 14.26 0.40 15.14
CA VAL A 337 13.80 0.23 13.76
C VAL A 337 14.59 1.07 12.76
N LEU A 338 15.14 2.22 13.21
CA LEU A 338 15.98 3.10 12.41
C LEU A 338 17.46 2.68 12.33
N LYS A 339 17.91 1.78 13.22
CA LYS A 339 19.29 1.25 13.20
C LYS A 339 19.47 0.10 12.19
N TYR A 340 18.40 -0.62 11.81
CA TYR A 340 18.51 -1.74 10.86
C TYR A 340 19.09 -1.34 9.49
N PRO A 341 18.66 -0.24 8.84
CA PRO A 341 19.30 0.21 7.61
C PRO A 341 20.80 0.49 7.78
N LEU A 342 21.21 1.08 8.91
CA LEU A 342 22.63 1.41 9.16
C LEU A 342 23.48 0.13 9.31
N LEU A 343 23.01 -0.81 10.14
CA LEU A 343 23.68 -2.09 10.36
C LEU A 343 23.81 -2.91 9.06
N LEU A 344 22.77 -2.89 8.21
CA LEU A 344 22.81 -3.56 6.91
C LEU A 344 23.72 -2.84 5.91
N LYS A 345 23.77 -1.51 5.94
CA LYS A 345 24.69 -0.71 5.11
C LYS A 345 26.14 -1.01 5.47
N GLU A 346 26.47 -1.07 6.76
CA GLU A 346 27.81 -1.43 7.22
C GLU A 346 28.17 -2.88 6.87
N LEU A 347 27.25 -3.84 7.03
CA LEU A 347 27.50 -5.21 6.59
C LEU A 347 27.75 -5.29 5.07
N LEU A 348 27.07 -4.44 4.28
CA LEU A 348 27.22 -4.38 2.83
C LEU A 348 28.60 -3.84 2.41
N THR A 349 29.20 -2.90 3.14
CA THR A 349 30.53 -2.35 2.79
C THR A 349 31.61 -3.43 2.85
N PHE A 350 31.55 -4.32 3.84
CA PHE A 350 32.54 -5.40 4.04
C PHE A 350 32.20 -6.72 3.33
N THR A 351 31.06 -6.80 2.61
CA THR A 351 30.70 -8.00 1.84
C THR A 351 31.29 -7.91 0.43
N THR A 352 32.12 -8.88 0.04
CA THR A 352 32.82 -8.91 -1.27
C THR A 352 32.05 -9.64 -2.37
N ASN A 353 31.21 -10.62 -2.01
CA ASN A 353 30.45 -11.42 -2.98
C ASN A 353 29.35 -10.58 -3.65
N ALA A 354 29.38 -10.46 -4.98
CA ALA A 354 28.44 -9.62 -5.75
C ALA A 354 26.96 -10.01 -5.56
N THR A 355 26.65 -11.30 -5.57
CA THR A 355 25.28 -11.81 -5.38
C THR A 355 24.78 -11.53 -3.96
N GLU A 356 25.64 -11.72 -2.96
CA GLU A 356 25.30 -11.43 -1.58
C GLU A 356 25.10 -9.92 -1.35
N ARG A 357 25.95 -9.08 -1.96
CA ARG A 357 25.79 -7.62 -1.92
C ARG A 357 24.45 -7.18 -2.50
N GLU A 358 24.04 -7.71 -3.66
CA GLU A 358 22.75 -7.39 -4.27
C GLU A 358 21.58 -7.84 -3.37
N ASN A 359 21.69 -9.02 -2.77
CA ASN A 359 20.70 -9.53 -1.83
C ASN A 359 20.60 -8.67 -0.56
N LEU A 360 21.74 -8.25 0.01
CA LEU A 360 21.79 -7.35 1.16
C LEU A 360 21.26 -5.96 0.83
N LYS A 361 21.51 -5.45 -0.39
CA LYS A 361 20.93 -4.19 -0.86
C LYS A 361 19.40 -4.25 -0.87
N ARG A 362 18.81 -5.35 -1.35
CA ARG A 362 17.34 -5.55 -1.27
C ARG A 362 16.81 -5.57 0.17
N ALA A 363 17.56 -6.15 1.10
CA ALA A 363 17.19 -6.13 2.52
C ALA A 363 17.33 -4.72 3.14
N LEU A 364 18.36 -3.98 2.77
CA LEU A 364 18.56 -2.58 3.14
C LEU A 364 17.40 -1.72 2.66
N ASP A 365 17.03 -1.84 1.38
CA ASP A 365 15.91 -1.11 0.78
C ASP A 365 14.58 -1.46 1.48
N ALA A 366 14.37 -2.73 1.84
CA ALA A 366 13.21 -3.15 2.62
C ALA A 366 13.14 -2.49 4.01
N MET A 367 14.26 -2.34 4.72
CA MET A 367 14.29 -1.68 6.03
C MET A 367 14.18 -0.16 5.92
N LYS A 368 14.74 0.45 4.86
CA LYS A 368 14.49 1.87 4.54
C LYS A 368 13.00 2.13 4.29
N ASP A 369 12.34 1.23 3.55
CA ASP A 369 10.90 1.32 3.27
C ASP A 369 10.05 1.23 4.55
N VAL A 370 10.44 0.39 5.51
CA VAL A 370 9.79 0.33 6.84
C VAL A 370 9.94 1.67 7.58
N GLY A 371 11.14 2.28 7.56
CA GLY A 371 11.36 3.59 8.17
C GLY A 371 10.47 4.68 7.55
N GLN A 372 10.40 4.74 6.23
CA GLN A 372 9.52 5.67 5.51
C GLN A 372 8.04 5.40 5.81
N TYR A 373 7.63 4.13 5.87
CA TYR A 373 6.29 3.75 6.26
C TYR A 373 5.91 4.29 7.63
N VAL A 374 6.76 4.11 8.65
CA VAL A 374 6.53 4.61 10.02
C VAL A 374 6.35 6.12 10.06
N ASN A 375 7.16 6.87 9.29
CA ASN A 375 7.05 8.32 9.17
C ASN A 375 5.68 8.74 8.59
N GLU A 376 5.22 8.09 7.52
CA GLU A 376 3.92 8.40 6.92
C GLU A 376 2.74 8.04 7.84
N VAL A 377 2.82 6.92 8.58
CA VAL A 377 1.77 6.58 9.56
C VAL A 377 1.61 7.69 10.61
N LYS A 378 2.72 8.26 11.07
CA LYS A 378 2.69 9.37 12.02
C LYS A 378 2.06 10.62 11.40
N ARG A 379 2.47 10.98 10.17
CA ARG A 379 1.91 12.12 9.42
C ARG A 379 0.40 11.97 9.20
N ASP A 380 -0.04 10.77 8.83
CA ASP A 380 -1.46 10.46 8.65
C ASP A 380 -2.24 10.54 9.97
N MET A 381 -1.67 10.06 11.08
CA MET A 381 -2.30 10.19 12.40
C MET A 381 -2.47 11.65 12.84
N GLU A 382 -1.47 12.51 12.60
CA GLU A 382 -1.57 13.95 12.86
C GLU A 382 -2.62 14.60 11.94
N THR A 383 -2.66 14.21 10.68
CA THR A 383 -3.66 14.66 9.71
C THR A 383 -5.08 14.28 10.16
N LEU A 384 -5.30 13.03 10.59
CA LEU A 384 -6.58 12.57 11.12
C LEU A 384 -6.99 13.30 12.40
N LYS A 385 -6.04 13.63 13.29
CA LYS A 385 -6.28 14.48 14.47
C LYS A 385 -6.76 15.88 14.04
N THR A 386 -6.15 16.48 13.02
CA THR A 386 -6.56 17.77 12.45
C THR A 386 -7.95 17.70 11.81
N ILE A 387 -8.22 16.66 11.01
CA ILE A 387 -9.54 16.42 10.41
C ILE A 387 -10.61 16.28 11.51
N THR A 388 -10.30 15.57 12.59
CA THR A 388 -11.24 15.42 13.72
C THR A 388 -11.52 16.77 14.40
N LYS A 389 -10.50 17.63 14.57
CA LYS A 389 -10.69 18.99 15.10
C LYS A 389 -11.56 19.84 14.18
N MET A 390 -11.32 19.79 12.87
CA MET A 390 -12.15 20.47 11.85
C MET A 390 -13.60 19.94 11.87
N GLN A 391 -13.78 18.64 11.97
CA GLN A 391 -15.11 18.03 12.01
C GLN A 391 -15.90 18.47 13.25
N ASN A 392 -15.24 18.62 14.40
CA ASN A 392 -15.87 19.09 15.63
C ASN A 392 -16.22 20.59 15.60
N SER A 393 -15.59 21.38 14.74
CA SER A 393 -15.89 22.82 14.60
C SER A 393 -16.96 23.12 13.55
N ILE A 394 -17.33 22.14 12.70
CA ILE A 394 -18.32 22.28 11.63
C ILE A 394 -19.65 21.65 12.03
N GLU A 395 -20.68 22.48 12.21
CA GLU A 395 -22.06 22.08 12.45
C GLU A 395 -22.78 21.66 11.14
N ASN A 396 -23.82 20.83 11.28
CA ASN A 396 -24.64 20.30 10.18
C ASN A 396 -23.90 19.41 9.17
N LEU A 397 -22.76 18.86 9.53
CA LEU A 397 -22.05 17.89 8.70
C LEU A 397 -22.84 16.57 8.62
N ASN A 398 -23.12 16.10 7.40
CA ASN A 398 -23.90 14.87 7.15
C ASN A 398 -23.02 13.62 6.98
N GLN A 399 -21.71 13.80 6.81
CA GLN A 399 -20.73 12.77 6.45
C GLN A 399 -19.39 13.08 7.13
N ALA A 400 -18.59 12.06 7.46
CA ALA A 400 -17.29 12.28 8.09
C ALA A 400 -16.28 12.91 7.11
N LEU A 401 -15.56 13.94 7.55
CA LEU A 401 -14.58 14.66 6.73
C LEU A 401 -13.45 13.76 6.21
N SER A 402 -13.11 12.71 6.97
CA SER A 402 -12.09 11.73 6.57
C SER A 402 -12.43 11.02 5.26
N MET A 403 -13.69 11.00 4.82
CA MET A 403 -14.05 10.38 3.53
C MET A 403 -13.61 11.21 2.33
N TYR A 404 -13.31 12.50 2.51
CA TYR A 404 -12.94 13.41 1.43
C TYR A 404 -11.43 13.48 1.17
N GLY A 405 -10.62 12.69 1.87
CA GLY A 405 -9.16 12.68 1.72
C GLY A 405 -8.45 13.64 2.65
N ARG A 406 -7.23 14.06 2.27
CA ARG A 406 -6.40 14.97 3.07
C ARG A 406 -6.86 16.43 2.86
N PRO A 407 -6.87 17.26 3.91
CA PRO A 407 -7.11 18.69 3.77
C PRO A 407 -5.95 19.34 2.99
N LYS A 408 -6.27 20.28 2.11
CA LYS A 408 -5.30 21.02 1.28
C LYS A 408 -5.09 22.44 1.77
N ILE A 409 -6.17 23.16 1.95
CA ILE A 409 -6.16 24.56 2.39
C ILE A 409 -7.53 24.90 2.97
N ASP A 410 -7.54 25.76 3.98
CA ASP A 410 -8.74 26.36 4.53
C ASP A 410 -8.55 27.87 4.72
N ASP A 411 -9.52 28.67 4.27
CA ASP A 411 -9.46 30.14 4.36
C ASP A 411 -10.84 30.78 4.11
N GLU A 412 -10.96 32.09 4.37
CA GLU A 412 -12.13 32.90 4.05
C GLU A 412 -12.09 33.43 2.61
N LEU A 413 -13.12 33.09 1.82
CA LEU A 413 -13.30 33.53 0.44
C LEU A 413 -14.69 34.13 0.21
N LYS A 414 -14.79 35.00 -0.80
CA LYS A 414 -16.09 35.51 -1.29
C LYS A 414 -16.61 34.61 -2.41
N VAL A 415 -17.70 33.90 -2.14
CA VAL A 415 -18.33 32.97 -3.09
C VAL A 415 -19.51 33.62 -3.78
N LEU A 416 -19.62 33.42 -5.09
CA LEU A 416 -20.79 33.75 -5.89
C LEU A 416 -21.28 32.48 -6.58
N SER A 417 -22.51 32.06 -6.31
CA SER A 417 -23.16 30.99 -7.07
C SER A 417 -23.70 31.55 -8.39
N VAL A 418 -23.44 30.86 -9.50
CA VAL A 418 -23.87 31.30 -10.84
C VAL A 418 -25.40 31.33 -10.97
N THR A 419 -26.12 30.53 -10.19
CA THR A 419 -27.60 30.50 -10.16
C THR A 419 -28.20 31.54 -9.22
N GLU A 420 -27.55 31.85 -8.10
CA GLU A 420 -27.97 32.90 -7.18
C GLU A 420 -27.31 34.24 -7.55
N ARG A 421 -27.81 34.90 -8.61
CA ARG A 421 -27.32 36.20 -9.14
C ARG A 421 -27.42 37.40 -8.18
N ARG A 422 -27.36 37.24 -6.86
CA ARG A 422 -27.78 38.29 -5.89
C ARG A 422 -26.66 39.00 -5.12
N SER A 423 -25.51 38.39 -4.82
CA SER A 423 -24.34 39.10 -4.23
C SER A 423 -23.18 38.14 -3.89
N LYS A 424 -21.95 38.68 -3.79
CA LYS A 424 -20.80 37.95 -3.24
C LYS A 424 -21.02 37.69 -1.75
N GLN A 425 -20.90 36.43 -1.33
CA GLN A 425 -21.15 35.99 0.04
C GLN A 425 -19.83 35.61 0.74
N ASP A 426 -19.61 36.10 1.96
CA ASP A 426 -18.45 35.72 2.78
C ASP A 426 -18.62 34.29 3.31
N ARG A 427 -17.70 33.40 2.97
CA ARG A 427 -17.73 31.97 3.31
C ARG A 427 -16.34 31.48 3.72
N ASN A 428 -16.29 30.54 4.64
CA ASN A 428 -15.08 29.78 4.95
C ASN A 428 -15.08 28.51 4.12
N ILE A 429 -14.01 28.30 3.38
CA ILE A 429 -13.87 27.20 2.44
C ILE A 429 -12.84 26.24 3.01
N PHE A 430 -13.17 24.95 3.03
CA PHE A 430 -12.24 23.88 3.35
C PHE A 430 -12.07 23.01 2.10
N LEU A 431 -10.86 22.97 1.55
CA LEU A 431 -10.53 22.13 0.41
C LEU A 431 -9.92 20.81 0.89
N PHE A 432 -10.47 19.71 0.39
CA PHE A 432 -9.94 18.34 0.56
C PHE A 432 -9.59 17.75 -0.81
N ASP A 433 -8.90 16.61 -0.84
CA ASP A 433 -8.58 15.90 -2.09
C ASP A 433 -9.80 15.63 -2.97
N LEU A 434 -10.94 15.25 -2.38
CA LEU A 434 -12.14 14.82 -3.10
C LEU A 434 -13.31 15.81 -3.02
N ALA A 435 -13.26 16.81 -2.14
CA ALA A 435 -14.41 17.71 -1.94
C ALA A 435 -14.01 19.13 -1.51
N VAL A 436 -14.91 20.07 -1.79
CA VAL A 436 -14.89 21.44 -1.25
C VAL A 436 -16.05 21.62 -0.29
N ILE A 437 -15.78 22.09 0.92
CA ILE A 437 -16.80 22.34 1.93
C ILE A 437 -16.96 23.84 2.10
N ILE A 438 -18.15 24.34 1.80
CA ILE A 438 -18.51 25.75 1.92
C ILE A 438 -19.25 25.94 3.23
N CYS A 439 -18.66 26.73 4.13
CA CYS A 439 -19.18 27.01 5.45
C CYS A 439 -19.50 28.50 5.63
N LYS A 440 -20.45 28.80 6.51
CA LYS A 440 -20.71 30.14 7.03
C LYS A 440 -20.21 30.22 8.47
N ARG A 441 -19.30 31.15 8.77
CA ARG A 441 -18.82 31.36 10.15
C ARG A 441 -19.93 31.82 11.09
N ARG A 442 -19.99 31.22 12.28
CA ARG A 442 -20.85 31.59 13.42
C ARG A 442 -20.00 31.65 14.69
N GLY A 443 -19.33 32.78 14.91
CA GLY A 443 -18.37 32.94 16.01
C GLY A 443 -17.14 32.06 15.78
N ASP A 444 -16.93 31.10 16.68
CA ASP A 444 -15.83 30.12 16.63
C ASP A 444 -16.21 28.80 15.95
N THR A 445 -17.49 28.65 15.57
CA THR A 445 -18.02 27.47 14.86
C THR A 445 -18.33 27.80 13.41
N PHE A 446 -18.41 26.76 12.58
CA PHE A 446 -18.71 26.86 11.15
C PHE A 446 -20.01 26.13 10.86
N GLU A 447 -20.94 26.79 10.17
CA GLU A 447 -22.17 26.13 9.72
C GLU A 447 -21.98 25.66 8.27
N MET A 448 -22.01 24.35 8.04
CA MET A 448 -21.94 23.79 6.69
C MET A 448 -23.13 24.27 5.85
N LYS A 449 -22.84 24.78 4.64
CA LYS A 449 -23.85 25.22 3.66
C LYS A 449 -23.91 24.27 2.48
N GLU A 450 -22.76 23.90 1.94
CA GLU A 450 -22.69 23.09 0.73
C GLU A 450 -21.41 22.25 0.72
N ILE A 451 -21.48 21.06 0.11
CA ILE A 451 -20.34 20.17 -0.13
C ILE A 451 -20.32 19.89 -1.63
N LEU A 452 -19.20 20.20 -2.28
CA LEU A 452 -19.01 20.00 -3.72
C LEU A 452 -18.07 18.81 -3.95
N ASP A 453 -18.51 17.82 -4.72
CA ASP A 453 -17.67 16.67 -5.12
C ASP A 453 -16.74 17.08 -6.26
N LEU A 454 -15.44 17.17 -5.99
CA LEU A 454 -14.44 17.62 -6.96
C LEU A 454 -14.35 16.73 -8.22
N LYS A 455 -14.86 15.49 -8.19
CA LYS A 455 -14.94 14.64 -9.39
C LYS A 455 -15.82 15.24 -10.48
N GLU A 456 -16.81 16.04 -10.09
CA GLU A 456 -17.82 16.64 -10.99
C GLU A 456 -17.49 18.07 -11.41
N TYR A 457 -16.41 18.66 -10.90
CA TYR A 457 -16.04 20.04 -11.16
C TYR A 457 -14.66 20.15 -11.81
N LYS A 458 -14.47 21.23 -12.58
CA LYS A 458 -13.18 21.66 -13.12
C LYS A 458 -12.87 23.07 -12.68
N VAL A 459 -11.62 23.31 -12.29
CA VAL A 459 -11.15 24.65 -11.93
C VAL A 459 -10.70 25.36 -13.20
N THR A 460 -11.09 26.61 -13.35
CA THR A 460 -10.69 27.45 -14.49
C THR A 460 -10.41 28.86 -13.99
N ASP A 461 -9.30 29.43 -14.45
CA ASP A 461 -8.96 30.80 -14.12
C ASP A 461 -9.98 31.79 -14.69
N ASP A 462 -10.21 32.90 -14.00
CA ASP A 462 -11.03 34.02 -14.48
C ASP A 462 -10.13 34.98 -15.31
N PRO A 463 -10.31 35.06 -16.64
CA PRO A 463 -9.48 35.88 -17.51
C PRO A 463 -9.86 37.36 -17.48
N THR A 464 -10.84 37.78 -16.65
CA THR A 464 -11.20 39.20 -16.57
C THR A 464 -9.98 40.02 -16.11
N PRO A 465 -9.60 41.08 -16.86
CA PRO A 465 -8.40 41.82 -16.55
C PRO A 465 -8.55 42.47 -15.17
N ASN A 466 -7.55 42.27 -14.30
CA ASN A 466 -7.39 42.90 -12.98
C ASN A 466 -7.21 44.42 -13.13
N LYS A 467 -8.21 45.13 -13.69
CA LYS A 467 -8.12 46.57 -14.01
C LYS A 467 -7.96 47.44 -12.77
N ASP A 468 -8.33 46.91 -11.60
CA ASP A 468 -8.09 47.53 -10.31
C ASP A 468 -7.52 46.46 -9.37
N ASN A 469 -6.33 46.67 -8.82
CA ASN A 469 -5.70 45.84 -7.77
C ASN A 469 -6.46 45.94 -6.42
N LYS A 470 -7.79 45.87 -6.46
CA LYS A 470 -8.69 46.03 -5.32
C LYS A 470 -8.88 44.69 -4.61
N LYS A 471 -8.96 44.71 -3.28
CA LYS A 471 -9.28 43.51 -2.48
C LYS A 471 -10.57 42.86 -3.00
N TRP A 472 -10.57 41.54 -3.11
CA TRP A 472 -11.73 40.73 -3.57
C TRP A 472 -12.06 40.82 -5.07
N SER A 473 -11.13 41.31 -5.90
CA SER A 473 -11.26 41.28 -7.37
C SER A 473 -10.67 40.04 -8.02
N PHE A 474 -9.80 39.30 -7.33
CA PHE A 474 -9.07 38.16 -7.90
C PHE A 474 -9.94 36.90 -7.85
N GLY A 475 -10.57 36.56 -8.98
CA GLY A 475 -11.50 35.45 -9.08
C GLY A 475 -10.92 34.21 -9.76
N PHE A 476 -11.51 33.05 -9.47
CA PHE A 476 -11.43 31.84 -10.29
C PHE A 476 -12.78 31.11 -10.26
N PHE A 477 -13.04 30.26 -11.24
CA PHE A 477 -14.30 29.53 -11.38
C PHE A 477 -14.12 28.04 -11.10
N LEU A 478 -15.13 27.46 -10.48
CA LEU A 478 -15.32 26.03 -10.34
C LEU A 478 -16.56 25.65 -11.15
N ALA A 479 -16.33 25.16 -12.37
CA ALA A 479 -17.36 24.85 -13.35
C ALA A 479 -17.77 23.38 -13.28
N HIS A 480 -19.07 23.11 -13.20
CA HIS A 480 -19.60 21.75 -13.17
C HIS A 480 -19.52 21.10 -14.56
N LEU A 481 -18.97 19.88 -14.64
CA LEU A 481 -18.72 19.17 -15.91
C LEU A 481 -20.01 18.84 -16.68
N HIS A 482 -21.11 18.57 -15.97
CA HIS A 482 -22.42 18.28 -16.58
C HIS A 482 -23.33 19.53 -16.73
N GLY A 483 -22.79 20.75 -16.61
CA GLY A 483 -23.55 21.99 -16.84
C GLY A 483 -24.55 22.38 -15.74
N GLN A 484 -24.34 21.90 -14.50
CA GLN A 484 -25.10 22.34 -13.32
C GLN A 484 -24.49 23.63 -12.72
N ASN A 485 -24.87 23.98 -11.49
CA ASN A 485 -24.43 25.19 -10.79
C ASN A 485 -22.90 25.27 -10.73
N GLY A 486 -22.35 26.35 -11.28
CA GLY A 486 -20.95 26.73 -11.10
C GLY A 486 -20.78 27.72 -9.94
N PHE A 487 -19.58 27.79 -9.41
CA PHE A 487 -19.20 28.72 -8.34
C PHE A 487 -18.06 29.61 -8.82
N GLN A 488 -18.10 30.88 -8.43
CA GLN A 488 -16.99 31.81 -8.60
C GLN A 488 -16.46 32.18 -7.21
N PHE A 489 -15.18 31.89 -6.99
CA PHE A 489 -14.47 32.23 -5.75
C PHE A 489 -13.67 33.50 -5.98
N HIS A 490 -13.70 34.41 -5.01
CA HIS A 490 -12.94 35.64 -5.04
C HIS A 490 -12.01 35.73 -3.83
N CYS A 491 -10.74 35.98 -4.11
CA CYS A 491 -9.66 36.10 -3.14
C CYS A 491 -9.32 37.57 -2.87
N LYS A 492 -8.80 37.83 -1.67
CA LYS A 492 -8.36 39.15 -1.21
C LYS A 492 -7.12 39.64 -1.94
N THR A 493 -6.19 38.75 -2.27
CA THR A 493 -4.92 39.07 -2.95
C THR A 493 -4.63 38.09 -4.09
N VAL A 494 -3.69 38.46 -4.98
CA VAL A 494 -3.25 37.61 -6.10
C VAL A 494 -2.56 36.35 -5.59
N GLU A 495 -1.76 36.48 -4.52
CA GLU A 495 -1.02 35.37 -3.91
C GLU A 495 -1.98 34.35 -3.29
N GLN A 496 -3.05 34.83 -2.64
CA GLN A 496 -4.11 33.96 -2.14
C GLN A 496 -4.80 33.21 -3.29
N LYS A 497 -5.11 33.90 -4.41
CA LYS A 497 -5.66 33.24 -5.60
C LYS A 497 -4.70 32.17 -6.15
N LYS A 498 -3.41 32.49 -6.30
CA LYS A 498 -2.38 31.56 -6.79
C LYS A 498 -2.33 30.30 -5.93
N LYS A 499 -2.20 30.45 -4.60
CA LYS A 499 -2.20 29.33 -3.64
C LYS A 499 -3.45 28.47 -3.76
N TRP A 500 -4.64 29.07 -3.84
CA TRP A 500 -5.88 28.31 -3.97
C TRP A 500 -5.93 27.52 -5.28
N MET A 501 -5.56 28.12 -6.42
CA MET A 501 -5.54 27.41 -7.71
C MET A 501 -4.57 26.23 -7.70
N GLU A 502 -3.35 26.41 -7.19
CA GLU A 502 -2.36 25.33 -7.03
C GLU A 502 -2.92 24.17 -6.21
N GLN A 503 -3.57 24.46 -5.07
CA GLN A 503 -4.16 23.41 -4.24
C GLN A 503 -5.35 22.69 -4.90
N PHE A 504 -6.16 23.40 -5.69
CA PHE A 504 -7.21 22.79 -6.51
C PHE A 504 -6.63 21.89 -7.61
N GLU A 505 -5.55 22.31 -8.26
CA GLU A 505 -4.84 21.51 -9.26
C GLU A 505 -4.22 20.26 -8.65
N MET A 506 -3.60 20.37 -7.46
CA MET A 506 -3.10 19.22 -6.70
C MET A 506 -4.21 18.22 -6.34
N ALA A 507 -5.36 18.71 -5.88
CA ALA A 507 -6.52 17.87 -5.58
C ALA A 507 -7.06 17.18 -6.85
N GLN A 508 -7.20 17.90 -7.97
CA GLN A 508 -7.62 17.31 -9.24
C GLN A 508 -6.62 16.28 -9.79
N SER A 509 -5.32 16.53 -9.63
CA SER A 509 -4.24 15.59 -9.96
C SER A 509 -4.29 14.33 -9.08
N ASN A 510 -4.75 14.43 -7.83
CA ASN A 510 -4.99 13.28 -6.96
C ASN A 510 -6.23 12.47 -7.38
N ILE A 511 -7.28 13.13 -7.88
CA ILE A 511 -8.47 12.42 -8.39
C ILE A 511 -8.17 11.75 -9.75
N LYS A 512 -7.50 12.47 -10.65
CA LYS A 512 -7.17 12.03 -12.02
C LYS A 512 -5.69 12.29 -12.31
N PRO A 513 -4.79 11.36 -11.92
CA PRO A 513 -3.36 11.52 -12.14
C PRO A 513 -3.00 11.50 -13.64
N GLU A 514 -2.11 12.41 -14.06
CA GLU A 514 -1.75 12.64 -15.47
C GLU A 514 -1.08 11.43 -16.15
N LYS A 515 -0.31 10.64 -15.39
CA LYS A 515 0.38 9.42 -15.87
C LYS A 515 -0.56 8.23 -16.11
N TRP A 516 -1.88 8.40 -16.01
CA TRP A 516 -2.87 7.36 -16.25
C TRP A 516 -3.15 7.23 -17.75
N ASN A 517 -2.43 6.32 -18.42
CA ASN A 517 -2.52 6.10 -19.87
C ASN A 517 -3.76 5.28 -20.30
N GLY A 518 -4.78 5.14 -19.46
CA GLY A 518 -6.03 4.45 -19.82
C GLY A 518 -5.86 2.99 -20.26
N GLN A 519 -4.82 2.27 -19.79
CA GLN A 519 -4.58 0.84 -20.11
C GLN A 519 -5.60 -0.11 -19.43
N ASN A 520 -6.89 0.16 -19.61
CA ASN A 520 -8.04 -0.56 -19.07
C ASN A 520 -8.16 -0.61 -17.53
N HIS A 521 -7.24 -0.01 -16.78
CA HIS A 521 -7.35 0.12 -15.32
C HIS A 521 -8.22 1.31 -14.92
N GLU A 522 -8.95 1.16 -13.82
CA GLU A 522 -9.82 2.19 -13.26
C GLU A 522 -9.40 2.42 -11.81
N PHE A 523 -8.41 3.29 -11.63
CA PHE A 523 -7.82 3.60 -10.34
C PHE A 523 -8.63 4.66 -9.61
N GLU A 524 -8.92 4.41 -8.34
CA GLU A 524 -9.47 5.40 -7.43
C GLU A 524 -8.57 5.51 -6.19
N MET A 525 -8.48 6.72 -5.64
CA MET A 525 -7.85 6.95 -4.35
C MET A 525 -8.50 6.05 -3.29
N HIS A 526 -7.69 5.33 -2.52
CA HIS A 526 -8.18 4.30 -1.61
C HIS A 526 -7.40 4.26 -0.31
N THR A 527 -8.11 4.00 0.79
CA THR A 527 -7.50 3.71 2.10
C THR A 527 -7.48 2.20 2.32
N PHE A 528 -6.28 1.63 2.43
CA PHE A 528 -6.07 0.20 2.64
C PHE A 528 -6.05 -0.12 4.14
N ASP A 529 -6.91 -1.05 4.57
CA ASP A 529 -7.01 -1.48 5.98
C ASP A 529 -5.83 -2.35 6.43
N ARG A 530 -5.05 -2.88 5.48
CA ARG A 530 -3.88 -3.72 5.73
C ARG A 530 -2.65 -3.16 5.04
N CYS A 531 -1.50 -3.49 5.60
CA CYS A 531 -0.23 -3.37 4.89
C CYS A 531 -0.37 -3.97 3.49
N THR A 532 -0.11 -3.15 2.48
CA THR A 532 -0.28 -3.49 1.07
C THR A 532 0.93 -3.01 0.32
N GLU A 533 1.50 -3.86 -0.53
CA GLU A 533 2.60 -3.47 -1.41
C GLU A 533 2.07 -2.94 -2.75
N CYS A 534 2.83 -2.04 -3.36
CA CYS A 534 2.59 -1.61 -4.72
C CYS A 534 2.91 -2.75 -5.69
N ARG A 535 1.98 -3.00 -6.62
CA ARG A 535 2.15 -4.02 -7.66
C ARG A 535 3.30 -3.72 -8.64
N SER A 536 3.70 -2.45 -8.78
CA SER A 536 4.75 -2.04 -9.70
C SER A 536 6.14 -2.05 -9.06
N CYS A 537 6.32 -1.38 -7.92
CA CYS A 537 7.64 -1.24 -7.30
C CYS A 537 7.91 -2.18 -6.12
N HIS A 538 6.90 -2.95 -5.65
CA HIS A 538 6.99 -3.84 -4.48
C HIS A 538 7.34 -3.14 -3.15
N MET A 539 7.29 -1.80 -3.11
CA MET A 539 7.41 -1.02 -1.89
C MET A 539 6.05 -0.88 -1.21
N LEU A 540 6.06 -0.64 0.10
CA LEU A 540 4.86 -0.46 0.91
C LEU A 540 4.06 0.76 0.43
N LEU A 541 2.74 0.61 0.34
CA LEU A 541 1.84 1.77 0.34
C LEU A 541 1.86 2.38 1.73
N ARG A 542 2.51 3.54 1.84
CA ARG A 542 2.91 4.13 3.12
C ARG A 542 1.74 4.84 3.79
N GLY A 543 1.67 4.74 5.12
CA GLY A 543 0.65 5.37 5.92
C GLY A 543 -0.58 4.51 6.23
N VAL A 544 -1.61 5.16 6.79
CA VAL A 544 -2.88 4.56 7.21
C VAL A 544 -4.10 5.25 6.57
N PHE A 545 -3.90 6.32 5.82
CA PHE A 545 -4.97 7.14 5.28
C PHE A 545 -4.69 7.49 3.82
N PHE A 546 -5.53 7.06 2.88
CA PHE A 546 -5.34 7.28 1.44
C PHE A 546 -3.89 7.06 0.96
N GLN A 547 -3.36 5.85 1.21
CA GLN A 547 -1.96 5.50 0.94
C GLN A 547 -1.62 5.44 -0.55
N GLY A 548 -2.63 5.28 -1.41
CA GLY A 548 -2.44 5.13 -2.84
C GLY A 548 -3.75 4.87 -3.57
N TYR A 549 -3.65 4.14 -4.68
CA TYR A 549 -4.75 3.90 -5.60
C TYR A 549 -5.09 2.43 -5.68
N HIS A 550 -6.38 2.14 -5.80
CA HIS A 550 -6.92 0.81 -5.99
C HIS A 550 -7.64 0.73 -7.34
N CYS A 551 -7.31 -0.26 -8.16
CA CYS A 551 -8.00 -0.51 -9.41
C CYS A 551 -9.31 -1.26 -9.16
N MET A 552 -10.44 -0.62 -9.44
CA MET A 552 -11.78 -1.20 -9.26
C MET A 552 -12.04 -2.41 -10.18
N ARG A 553 -11.23 -2.60 -11.22
CA ARG A 553 -11.36 -3.70 -12.17
C ARG A 553 -10.54 -4.92 -11.81
N CYS A 554 -9.26 -4.76 -11.50
CA CYS A 554 -8.34 -5.88 -11.24
C CYS A 554 -7.89 -6.03 -9.78
N GLY A 555 -8.28 -5.11 -8.90
CA GLY A 555 -7.86 -5.10 -7.50
C GLY A 555 -6.41 -4.70 -7.26
N ALA A 556 -5.70 -4.24 -8.29
CA ALA A 556 -4.30 -3.83 -8.14
C ALA A 556 -4.16 -2.56 -7.28
N SER A 557 -3.16 -2.56 -6.43
CA SER A 557 -2.75 -1.47 -5.54
C SER A 557 -1.48 -0.81 -6.06
N ALA A 558 -1.41 0.53 -6.08
CA ALA A 558 -0.23 1.26 -6.57
C ALA A 558 -0.08 2.66 -5.97
N HIS A 559 1.17 3.16 -5.90
CA HIS A 559 1.47 4.57 -5.64
C HIS A 559 1.07 5.46 -6.82
N LYS A 560 0.96 6.76 -6.60
CA LYS A 560 0.56 7.75 -7.62
C LYS A 560 1.52 7.74 -8.82
N GLU A 561 2.81 7.73 -8.51
CA GLU A 561 3.93 7.75 -9.43
C GLU A 561 4.09 6.44 -10.22
N CYS A 562 3.58 5.32 -9.67
CA CYS A 562 3.69 4.00 -10.27
C CYS A 562 2.58 3.66 -11.28
N LEU A 563 1.54 4.49 -11.39
CA LEU A 563 0.37 4.20 -12.23
C LEU A 563 0.70 4.02 -13.72
N GLY A 564 1.73 4.72 -14.21
CA GLY A 564 2.17 4.64 -15.60
C GLY A 564 2.99 3.39 -15.96
N ASN A 565 3.56 2.71 -14.96
CA ASN A 565 4.50 1.59 -15.14
C ASN A 565 3.85 0.20 -14.90
N MET A 566 2.52 0.13 -14.96
CA MET A 566 1.75 -1.07 -14.61
C MET A 566 1.36 -1.88 -15.86
N ASP A 567 1.43 -3.21 -15.75
CA ASP A 567 0.94 -4.14 -16.77
C ASP A 567 -0.54 -3.92 -17.10
N ALA A 568 -0.98 -4.31 -18.30
CA ALA A 568 -2.37 -4.18 -18.73
C ALA A 568 -3.39 -4.83 -17.76
N CYS A 569 -4.53 -4.15 -17.55
CA CYS A 569 -5.58 -4.60 -16.64
C CYS A 569 -6.18 -5.94 -17.08
N ARG A 570 -5.99 -7.00 -16.27
CA ARG A 570 -6.64 -8.30 -16.44
C ARG A 570 -7.64 -8.51 -15.30
N GLN A 571 -8.89 -8.82 -15.61
CA GLN A 571 -9.92 -9.11 -14.60
C GLN A 571 -9.44 -10.23 -13.64
N PRO A 572 -9.75 -10.14 -12.34
CA PRO A 572 -9.36 -11.16 -11.37
C PRO A 572 -10.06 -12.47 -11.73
N ARG A 573 -9.29 -13.54 -11.94
CA ARG A 573 -9.84 -14.89 -11.81
C ARG A 573 -10.09 -15.12 -10.32
N LEU A 574 -11.27 -15.59 -9.95
CA LEU A 574 -11.73 -15.83 -8.56
C LEU A 574 -10.96 -16.94 -7.81
N THR A 575 -9.65 -17.12 -8.02
CA THR A 575 -8.88 -18.22 -7.42
C THR A 575 -7.61 -17.83 -6.66
N ASP A 576 -7.19 -16.57 -6.61
CA ASP A 576 -5.94 -16.23 -5.93
C ASP A 576 -6.18 -15.49 -4.61
N SER A 577 -6.25 -16.26 -3.52
CA SER A 577 -5.91 -15.75 -2.17
C SER A 577 -4.39 -15.81 -1.98
N PRO A 578 -3.75 -14.79 -1.36
CA PRO A 578 -2.32 -14.82 -1.11
C PRO A 578 -2.02 -15.62 0.15
N LEU A 579 -1.71 -16.92 0.02
CA LEU A 579 -1.03 -17.70 1.05
C LEU A 579 -0.07 -18.72 0.41
N ASN A 580 1.20 -18.61 0.81
CA ASN A 580 2.32 -19.56 0.75
C ASN A 580 3.19 -19.66 -0.51
N THR A 581 4.45 -19.23 -0.34
CA THR A 581 5.64 -19.66 -1.06
C THR A 581 6.18 -21.00 -0.50
N MET A 582 6.87 -21.74 -1.39
CA MET A 582 7.68 -22.96 -1.19
C MET A 582 6.94 -24.32 -1.37
N ASP A 583 6.94 -24.83 -2.61
CA ASP A 583 7.62 -26.10 -2.92
C ASP A 583 7.83 -26.26 -4.44
N LYS A 584 9.07 -26.54 -4.85
CA LYS A 584 9.44 -26.95 -6.23
C LYS A 584 9.63 -28.46 -6.27
N ASN A 585 8.82 -29.15 -7.07
CA ASN A 585 9.20 -30.17 -8.08
C ASN A 585 8.05 -31.16 -8.35
N PHE A 586 7.45 -31.12 -9.55
CA PHE A 586 7.40 -32.21 -10.54
C PHE A 586 6.42 -31.90 -11.71
N ASN A 587 6.93 -32.12 -12.92
CA ASN A 587 6.38 -32.20 -14.28
C ASN A 587 4.85 -32.36 -14.53
N GLY A 588 4.33 -31.66 -15.56
CA GLY A 588 3.18 -32.12 -16.38
C GLY A 588 2.22 -31.01 -16.87
N PRO A 589 1.65 -31.08 -18.09
CA PRO A 589 1.20 -29.91 -18.86
C PRO A 589 -0.23 -29.41 -18.56
N ARG A 590 -0.41 -28.11 -18.79
CA ARG A 590 -1.68 -27.35 -18.69
C ARG A 590 -2.69 -27.76 -19.78
N SER A 591 -3.98 -27.69 -19.46
CA SER A 591 -4.97 -27.17 -20.43
C SER A 591 -6.21 -26.57 -19.78
N ALA A 592 -6.58 -25.43 -20.35
CA ALA A 592 -7.75 -24.62 -20.08
C ALA A 592 -8.97 -25.14 -20.84
N ALA A 593 -10.17 -24.85 -20.34
CA ALA A 593 -11.27 -24.32 -21.15
C ALA A 593 -12.41 -23.86 -20.25
N ALA A 594 -12.83 -22.62 -20.46
CA ALA A 594 -14.02 -22.03 -19.87
C ALA A 594 -15.28 -22.56 -20.57
N SER A 595 -16.36 -22.70 -19.81
CA SER A 595 -17.75 -22.69 -20.28
C SER A 595 -18.68 -22.19 -19.15
N PRO A 596 -19.90 -21.74 -19.48
CA PRO A 596 -20.50 -20.50 -18.97
C PRO A 596 -21.31 -20.70 -17.68
N THR A 597 -21.19 -19.79 -16.71
CA THR A 597 -21.95 -19.85 -15.47
C THR A 597 -23.32 -19.16 -15.60
N PRO A 598 -24.41 -19.81 -15.15
CA PRO A 598 -25.72 -19.20 -14.97
C PRO A 598 -25.78 -18.36 -13.67
N ASP A 599 -26.62 -17.35 -13.69
CA ASP A 599 -26.90 -16.38 -12.64
C ASP A 599 -27.24 -17.05 -11.28
N LEU A 600 -26.35 -16.89 -10.29
CA LEU A 600 -26.54 -17.37 -8.91
C LEU A 600 -26.64 -16.14 -8.00
N GLY A 601 -27.85 -15.90 -7.48
CA GLY A 601 -28.15 -14.76 -6.60
C GLY A 601 -27.31 -14.71 -5.32
N LEU A 602 -27.26 -13.52 -4.71
CA LEU A 602 -26.44 -13.20 -3.54
C LEU A 602 -26.71 -14.13 -2.32
N PRO A 603 -25.70 -14.41 -1.47
CA PRO A 603 -25.85 -15.25 -0.28
C PRO A 603 -26.92 -14.72 0.69
N LYS A 604 -27.75 -15.60 1.27
CA LYS A 604 -28.82 -15.19 2.20
C LYS A 604 -28.49 -15.50 3.66
N MET A 605 -28.74 -14.55 4.54
CA MET A 605 -28.55 -14.60 6.00
C MET A 605 -29.92 -14.48 6.69
N SER A 606 -30.10 -15.16 7.82
CA SER A 606 -31.29 -15.01 8.69
C SER A 606 -30.93 -14.23 9.94
N ALA A 607 -31.73 -13.22 10.29
CA ALA A 607 -31.53 -12.43 11.49
C ALA A 607 -31.79 -13.27 12.76
N ILE A 608 -30.79 -13.44 13.61
CA ILE A 608 -30.88 -14.19 14.87
C ILE A 608 -31.59 -13.34 15.96
N SER A 609 -31.46 -12.01 15.84
CA SER A 609 -32.09 -10.98 16.69
C SER A 609 -32.48 -9.77 15.84
N GLY A 610 -33.42 -8.95 16.33
CA GLY A 610 -33.76 -7.69 15.67
C GLY A 610 -32.64 -6.66 15.86
N TYR A 611 -32.29 -5.96 14.78
CA TYR A 611 -31.28 -4.91 14.78
C TYR A 611 -31.94 -3.59 14.34
N PHE A 612 -31.90 -2.60 15.22
CA PHE A 612 -32.55 -1.29 15.03
C PHE A 612 -31.53 -0.14 14.95
N GLY A 613 -30.32 -0.43 14.46
CA GLY A 613 -29.22 0.55 14.42
C GLY A 613 -28.41 0.65 15.72
N ILE A 614 -28.51 -0.33 16.62
CA ILE A 614 -27.76 -0.39 17.89
C ILE A 614 -27.04 -1.74 18.01
N PRO A 615 -25.69 -1.77 18.11
CA PRO A 615 -24.79 -0.61 18.07
C PRO A 615 -24.90 0.13 16.74
N SER A 616 -24.59 1.43 16.72
CA SER A 616 -24.53 2.18 15.46
C SER A 616 -23.30 1.74 14.66
N PRO A 617 -23.38 1.58 13.33
CA PRO A 617 -22.21 1.36 12.51
C PRO A 617 -21.20 2.50 12.68
N PRO A 618 -19.88 2.22 12.65
CA PRO A 618 -18.85 3.23 12.43
C PRO A 618 -19.18 4.11 11.21
N ALA A 619 -18.70 5.35 11.19
CA ALA A 619 -19.04 6.32 10.13
C ALA A 619 -18.76 5.82 8.71
N ALA A 620 -17.76 4.95 8.53
CA ALA A 620 -17.42 4.30 7.26
C ALA A 620 -18.48 3.28 6.76
N TYR A 621 -19.45 2.91 7.60
CA TYR A 621 -20.44 1.86 7.38
C TYR A 621 -21.88 2.37 7.55
N LEU A 622 -22.15 3.62 7.18
CA LEU A 622 -23.51 4.16 7.13
C LEU A 622 -24.10 4.05 5.71
N PRO A 623 -25.42 3.85 5.55
CA PRO A 623 -26.47 3.81 6.58
C PRO A 623 -26.61 2.44 7.27
N ALA A 624 -27.12 2.43 8.52
CA ALA A 624 -27.45 1.20 9.24
C ALA A 624 -28.67 0.50 8.62
N LEU A 625 -28.59 -0.80 8.37
CA LEU A 625 -29.75 -1.60 7.98
C LEU A 625 -30.56 -1.95 9.24
N THR A 626 -31.89 -1.81 9.19
CA THR A 626 -32.75 -2.25 10.31
C THR A 626 -33.57 -3.46 9.88
N PHE A 627 -33.73 -4.43 10.78
CA PHE A 627 -34.46 -5.68 10.51
C PHE A 627 -34.95 -6.34 11.80
N GLU A 628 -36.00 -7.15 11.69
CA GLU A 628 -36.57 -7.92 12.80
C GLU A 628 -35.97 -9.34 12.90
N LYS A 629 -36.16 -9.99 14.05
CA LYS A 629 -35.70 -11.37 14.27
C LYS A 629 -36.37 -12.33 13.27
N LYS A 630 -35.59 -13.23 12.67
CA LYS A 630 -35.92 -14.18 11.58
C LYS A 630 -36.09 -13.58 10.20
N GLU A 631 -35.85 -12.28 10.02
CA GLU A 631 -35.86 -11.66 8.70
C GLU A 631 -34.70 -12.18 7.82
N ILE A 632 -34.91 -12.26 6.50
CA ILE A 632 -33.90 -12.72 5.55
C ILE A 632 -33.19 -11.52 4.92
N ILE A 633 -31.88 -11.56 4.91
CA ILE A 633 -31.00 -10.51 4.42
C ILE A 633 -30.12 -11.08 3.30
N GLU A 634 -30.16 -10.48 2.12
CA GLU A 634 -29.23 -10.77 1.03
C GLU A 634 -27.89 -10.08 1.32
N LEU A 635 -26.86 -10.87 1.57
CA LEU A 635 -25.51 -10.40 1.87
C LEU A 635 -24.87 -9.86 0.58
N MET A 636 -24.61 -8.56 0.56
CA MET A 636 -23.95 -7.90 -0.58
C MET A 636 -22.43 -7.85 -0.37
N ARG A 637 -21.99 -7.58 0.86
CA ARG A 637 -20.57 -7.61 1.26
C ARG A 637 -20.45 -8.14 2.69
N GLY A 638 -19.72 -9.23 2.88
CA GLY A 638 -19.44 -9.76 4.21
C GLY A 638 -18.05 -10.39 4.25
N ASP A 639 -17.14 -9.81 5.04
CA ASP A 639 -15.84 -10.40 5.35
C ASP A 639 -15.97 -11.12 6.71
N PRO A 640 -15.68 -12.43 6.81
CA PRO A 640 -15.64 -13.17 8.08
C PRO A 640 -14.74 -12.56 9.16
N LYS A 641 -13.78 -11.70 8.78
CA LYS A 641 -12.85 -10.99 9.67
C LYS A 641 -13.33 -9.58 10.04
N CYS A 642 -14.43 -9.09 9.45
CA CYS A 642 -15.04 -7.81 9.76
C CYS A 642 -16.33 -7.99 10.56
N ASN A 643 -16.51 -7.14 11.58
CA ASN A 643 -17.69 -7.17 12.43
C ASN A 643 -18.93 -6.53 11.79
N TRP A 644 -18.78 -5.82 10.67
CA TRP A 644 -19.86 -5.08 9.98
C TRP A 644 -20.03 -5.56 8.56
N TRP A 645 -21.22 -6.07 8.25
CA TRP A 645 -21.57 -6.60 6.94
C TRP A 645 -22.62 -5.73 6.27
N GLN A 646 -22.55 -5.63 4.95
CA GLN A 646 -23.53 -4.93 4.14
C GLN A 646 -24.51 -5.94 3.55
N GLY A 647 -25.79 -5.66 3.68
CA GLY A 647 -26.82 -6.47 3.04
C GLY A 647 -28.07 -5.69 2.72
N ARG A 648 -28.96 -6.37 2.02
CA ARG A 648 -30.28 -5.91 1.63
C ARG A 648 -31.32 -6.73 2.37
N SER A 649 -32.20 -6.07 3.11
CA SER A 649 -33.35 -6.77 3.69
C SER A 649 -34.29 -7.20 2.55
N VAL A 650 -34.68 -8.47 2.53
CA VAL A 650 -35.60 -9.02 1.51
C VAL A 650 -37.02 -8.52 1.72
N VAL A 651 -37.39 -8.15 2.96
CA VAL A 651 -38.74 -7.67 3.30
C VAL A 651 -38.88 -6.17 3.05
N SER A 652 -37.91 -5.36 3.48
CA SER A 652 -37.95 -3.90 3.36
C SER A 652 -37.30 -3.35 2.09
N GLY A 653 -36.49 -4.16 1.39
CA GLY A 653 -35.74 -3.76 0.19
C GLY A 653 -34.59 -2.79 0.45
N LYS A 654 -34.44 -2.28 1.69
CA LYS A 654 -33.42 -1.32 2.09
C LYS A 654 -32.05 -2.00 2.15
N VAL A 655 -31.02 -1.25 1.81
CA VAL A 655 -29.61 -1.65 1.88
C VAL A 655 -28.93 -0.86 2.98
N GLY A 656 -28.08 -1.52 3.76
CA GLY A 656 -27.30 -0.89 4.81
C GLY A 656 -26.37 -1.87 5.50
N TYR A 657 -25.67 -1.39 6.51
CA TYR A 657 -24.73 -2.19 7.29
C TYR A 657 -25.33 -2.65 8.61
N PHE A 658 -24.92 -3.84 9.04
CA PHE A 658 -25.33 -4.44 10.31
C PHE A 658 -24.20 -5.29 10.89
N PRO A 659 -24.16 -5.54 12.20
CA PRO A 659 -23.12 -6.36 12.78
C PRO A 659 -23.29 -7.82 12.38
N CYS A 660 -22.22 -8.49 11.98
CA CYS A 660 -22.25 -9.90 11.54
C CYS A 660 -22.77 -10.85 12.63
N THR A 661 -22.68 -10.46 13.90
CA THR A 661 -23.17 -11.22 15.06
C THR A 661 -24.70 -11.29 15.17
N PHE A 662 -25.43 -10.45 14.42
CA PHE A 662 -26.90 -10.40 14.45
C PHE A 662 -27.55 -11.30 13.40
N VAL A 663 -26.75 -11.94 12.55
CA VAL A 663 -27.24 -12.79 11.47
C VAL A 663 -26.51 -14.13 11.46
N GLU A 664 -27.19 -15.18 11.02
CA GLU A 664 -26.59 -16.48 10.74
C GLU A 664 -26.81 -16.83 9.26
N PRO A 665 -25.89 -17.56 8.61
CA PRO A 665 -26.12 -18.07 7.27
C PRO A 665 -27.43 -18.86 7.25
N VAL A 666 -28.30 -18.56 6.28
CA VAL A 666 -29.47 -19.42 6.02
C VAL A 666 -28.90 -20.77 5.64
N ARG A 667 -28.83 -21.70 6.60
CA ARG A 667 -28.34 -23.04 6.34
C ARG A 667 -29.29 -23.64 5.31
N PRO A 668 -28.82 -23.93 4.07
CA PRO A 668 -29.62 -24.74 3.20
C PRO A 668 -29.86 -26.04 3.95
N LYS A 669 -31.13 -26.42 4.18
CA LYS A 669 -31.47 -27.79 4.58
C LYS A 669 -30.67 -28.69 3.66
N LYS A 670 -29.80 -29.56 4.21
CA LYS A 670 -28.90 -30.44 3.45
C LYS A 670 -29.64 -31.01 2.24
N VAL A 671 -29.39 -30.41 1.08
CA VAL A 671 -29.68 -30.99 -0.21
C VAL A 671 -28.32 -31.50 -0.66
N GLU A 672 -28.17 -32.81 -0.71
CA GLU A 672 -27.03 -33.46 -1.33
C GLU A 672 -26.99 -33.02 -2.80
N ASN A 673 -26.20 -31.99 -3.12
CA ASN A 673 -25.84 -31.67 -4.49
C ASN A 673 -24.80 -32.70 -4.94
N HIS A 674 -25.28 -33.79 -5.52
CA HIS A 674 -24.42 -34.76 -6.19
C HIS A 674 -24.02 -34.19 -7.55
N ASP A 675 -22.80 -33.67 -7.68
CA ASP A 675 -22.21 -33.33 -8.99
C ASP A 675 -21.78 -34.63 -9.69
N TYR A 676 -22.53 -35.05 -10.71
CA TYR A 676 -22.24 -36.24 -11.51
C TYR A 676 -21.46 -35.92 -12.80
N GLY A 677 -21.07 -34.65 -13.04
CA GLY A 677 -20.44 -34.20 -14.29
C GLY A 677 -19.12 -34.91 -14.62
N GLY A 678 -18.40 -35.37 -13.59
CA GLY A 678 -17.15 -36.12 -13.72
C GLY A 678 -17.30 -37.58 -14.16
N TYR A 679 -18.52 -38.14 -14.20
CA TYR A 679 -18.71 -39.54 -14.58
C TYR A 679 -18.86 -39.72 -16.10
N PRO A 680 -18.16 -40.71 -16.71
CA PRO A 680 -18.14 -40.90 -18.16
C PRO A 680 -19.49 -41.38 -18.74
N TRP A 681 -20.39 -41.86 -17.88
CA TRP A 681 -21.75 -42.27 -18.24
C TRP A 681 -22.79 -41.15 -18.08
N PHE A 682 -22.46 -40.03 -17.44
CA PHE A 682 -23.44 -38.96 -17.16
C PHE A 682 -23.46 -37.92 -18.28
N ALA A 683 -24.66 -37.66 -18.82
CA ALA A 683 -24.89 -36.79 -19.98
C ALA A 683 -25.64 -35.49 -19.62
N GLU A 684 -25.67 -35.11 -18.35
CA GLU A 684 -26.40 -33.93 -17.84
C GLU A 684 -27.87 -33.91 -18.32
N VAL A 685 -28.38 -32.78 -18.80
CA VAL A 685 -29.76 -32.63 -19.30
C VAL A 685 -29.79 -33.03 -20.77
N LEU A 686 -30.27 -34.24 -21.05
CA LEU A 686 -30.37 -34.77 -22.42
C LEU A 686 -31.78 -35.33 -22.68
N GLU A 687 -32.38 -34.93 -23.81
CA GLU A 687 -33.70 -35.42 -24.22
C GLU A 687 -33.67 -36.89 -24.65
N ARG A 688 -34.84 -37.53 -24.62
CA ARG A 688 -34.98 -38.96 -24.96
C ARG A 688 -34.56 -39.26 -26.40
N SER A 689 -34.97 -38.41 -27.33
CA SER A 689 -34.65 -38.51 -28.77
C SER A 689 -33.15 -38.40 -29.01
N ALA A 690 -32.53 -37.33 -28.50
CA ALA A 690 -31.09 -37.09 -28.63
C ALA A 690 -30.23 -38.21 -28.01
N ALA A 691 -30.65 -38.75 -26.85
CA ALA A 691 -30.00 -39.92 -26.26
C ALA A 691 -30.16 -41.18 -27.14
N GLY A 692 -31.28 -41.30 -27.84
CA GLY A 692 -31.50 -42.32 -28.87
C GLY A 692 -30.47 -42.20 -29.98
N ASP A 693 -30.40 -41.04 -30.63
CA ASP A 693 -29.52 -40.80 -31.79
C ASP A 693 -28.05 -41.08 -31.48
N ILE A 694 -27.56 -40.67 -30.31
CA ILE A 694 -26.18 -40.93 -29.86
C ILE A 694 -25.93 -42.43 -29.70
N LEU A 695 -26.86 -43.16 -29.06
CA LEU A 695 -26.68 -44.57 -28.75
C LEU A 695 -26.99 -45.50 -29.93
N MET A 696 -27.78 -45.08 -30.93
CA MET A 696 -28.05 -45.86 -32.14
C MET A 696 -26.76 -46.16 -32.93
N SER A 697 -25.83 -45.20 -32.96
CA SER A 697 -24.51 -45.37 -33.59
C SER A 697 -23.48 -46.11 -32.74
N CYS A 698 -23.83 -46.52 -31.52
CA CYS A 698 -22.92 -47.16 -30.57
C CYS A 698 -23.10 -48.68 -30.50
N PRO A 699 -22.08 -49.43 -30.06
CA PRO A 699 -22.19 -50.87 -29.82
C PRO A 699 -23.29 -51.25 -28.82
N HIS A 700 -23.74 -52.49 -28.91
CA HIS A 700 -24.71 -53.06 -27.98
C HIS A 700 -24.19 -53.07 -26.54
N GLY A 701 -25.00 -52.59 -25.59
CA GLY A 701 -24.63 -52.44 -24.18
C GLY A 701 -24.01 -51.08 -23.81
N THR A 702 -23.87 -50.16 -24.77
CA THR A 702 -23.48 -48.77 -24.49
C THR A 702 -24.63 -48.01 -23.85
N TYR A 703 -24.34 -47.27 -22.77
CA TYR A 703 -25.33 -46.59 -21.95
C TYR A 703 -24.94 -45.17 -21.54
N LEU A 704 -25.95 -44.38 -21.21
CA LEU A 704 -25.81 -43.06 -20.58
C LEU A 704 -26.92 -42.81 -19.57
N VAL A 705 -26.64 -41.98 -18.57
CA VAL A 705 -27.63 -41.50 -17.60
C VAL A 705 -27.86 -40.02 -17.85
N ARG A 706 -29.12 -39.64 -18.02
CA ARG A 706 -29.55 -38.28 -18.33
C ARG A 706 -30.56 -37.77 -17.30
N GLY A 707 -30.47 -36.49 -16.96
CA GLY A 707 -31.48 -35.74 -16.22
C GLY A 707 -32.63 -35.32 -17.14
N ARG A 708 -33.85 -35.23 -16.60
CA ARG A 708 -35.03 -34.71 -17.31
C ARG A 708 -35.19 -33.21 -17.07
N VAL A 709 -35.51 -32.47 -18.13
CA VAL A 709 -35.50 -30.99 -18.23
C VAL A 709 -36.39 -30.27 -17.19
N ARG A 710 -37.41 -30.92 -16.61
CA ARG A 710 -38.42 -30.25 -15.76
C ARG A 710 -38.24 -30.40 -14.24
N ASP A 711 -37.26 -31.17 -13.78
CA ASP A 711 -36.94 -31.28 -12.35
C ASP A 711 -35.52 -31.84 -12.17
N GLN A 712 -34.65 -31.17 -11.40
CA GLN A 712 -33.26 -31.57 -11.15
C GLN A 712 -33.09 -32.90 -10.38
N ARG A 713 -34.17 -33.67 -10.17
CA ARG A 713 -34.19 -34.94 -9.41
C ARG A 713 -34.81 -36.12 -10.16
N GLU A 714 -35.15 -35.97 -11.44
CA GLU A 714 -35.63 -37.08 -12.28
C GLU A 714 -34.55 -37.55 -13.26
N TYR A 715 -34.03 -38.77 -13.07
CA TYR A 715 -33.02 -39.38 -13.94
C TYR A 715 -33.60 -40.52 -14.78
N ALA A 716 -32.96 -40.80 -15.91
CA ALA A 716 -33.24 -41.98 -16.72
C ALA A 716 -31.95 -42.58 -17.29
N ILE A 717 -31.88 -43.91 -17.33
CA ILE A 717 -30.82 -44.65 -18.02
C ILE A 717 -31.28 -44.91 -19.45
N SER A 718 -30.46 -44.59 -20.42
CA SER A 718 -30.67 -44.95 -21.83
C SER A 718 -29.59 -45.94 -22.24
N ILE A 719 -29.96 -47.09 -22.81
CA ILE A 719 -29.04 -48.17 -23.18
C ILE A 719 -29.40 -48.76 -24.55
N ARG A 720 -28.38 -49.03 -25.37
CA ARG A 720 -28.50 -49.74 -26.65
C ARG A 720 -28.66 -51.24 -26.42
N HIS A 721 -29.80 -51.82 -26.80
CA HIS A 721 -30.09 -53.26 -26.71
C HIS A 721 -30.92 -53.77 -27.89
N ASN A 722 -30.50 -54.89 -28.51
CA ASN A 722 -31.16 -55.55 -29.66
C ASN A 722 -31.65 -54.59 -30.74
N ASP A 723 -30.71 -53.78 -31.26
CA ASP A 723 -30.96 -52.76 -32.28
C ASP A 723 -31.99 -51.65 -31.98
N GLU A 724 -32.38 -51.52 -30.72
CA GLU A 724 -33.18 -50.41 -30.20
C GLU A 724 -32.49 -49.71 -29.02
N VAL A 725 -32.91 -48.49 -28.70
CA VAL A 725 -32.50 -47.80 -27.46
C VAL A 725 -33.63 -47.90 -26.45
N LYS A 726 -33.36 -48.57 -25.33
CA LYS A 726 -34.31 -48.68 -24.21
C LYS A 726 -34.03 -47.57 -23.20
N HIS A 727 -35.10 -47.00 -22.64
CA HIS A 727 -35.00 -45.96 -21.61
C HIS A 727 -35.70 -46.39 -20.34
N ILE A 728 -34.96 -46.38 -19.23
CA ILE A 728 -35.42 -46.82 -17.92
C ILE A 728 -35.54 -45.58 -17.02
N LYS A 729 -36.72 -45.36 -16.41
CA LYS A 729 -36.90 -44.28 -15.44
C LYS A 729 -36.26 -44.69 -14.11
N ILE A 730 -35.44 -43.80 -13.55
CA ILE A 730 -34.93 -43.96 -12.18
C ILE A 730 -35.87 -43.20 -11.25
N VAL A 731 -36.41 -43.89 -10.26
CA VAL A 731 -37.31 -43.32 -9.26
C VAL A 731 -36.49 -42.93 -8.04
N ALA A 732 -36.52 -41.64 -7.70
CA ALA A 732 -35.92 -41.09 -6.48
C ALA A 732 -37.02 -40.83 -5.45
N LYS A 733 -37.10 -41.66 -4.40
CA LYS A 733 -38.07 -41.52 -3.30
C LYS A 733 -37.35 -41.67 -1.96
N GLU A 734 -37.64 -40.78 -1.00
CA GLU A 734 -37.07 -40.81 0.36
C GLU A 734 -35.52 -40.84 0.40
N GLY A 735 -34.86 -40.17 -0.56
CA GLY A 735 -33.39 -40.14 -0.64
C GLY A 735 -32.75 -41.44 -1.14
N LYS A 736 -33.52 -42.35 -1.74
CA LYS A 736 -33.02 -43.57 -2.39
C LYS A 736 -33.43 -43.65 -3.85
N PHE A 737 -32.55 -44.22 -4.68
CA PHE A 737 -32.71 -44.39 -6.12
C PHE A 737 -32.98 -45.86 -6.45
N HIS A 738 -33.91 -46.13 -7.36
CA HIS A 738 -34.18 -47.49 -7.84
C HIS A 738 -34.75 -47.49 -9.25
N ILE A 739 -34.54 -48.59 -9.98
CA ILE A 739 -35.21 -48.90 -11.25
C ILE A 739 -36.23 -50.03 -11.10
N THR A 740 -36.15 -50.81 -10.02
CA THR A 740 -37.12 -51.85 -9.61
C THR A 740 -37.44 -51.67 -8.14
N GLU A 741 -38.66 -52.02 -7.70
CA GLU A 741 -39.01 -51.88 -6.27
C GLU A 741 -38.22 -52.82 -5.35
N THR A 742 -37.62 -53.87 -5.92
CA THR A 742 -36.87 -54.92 -5.21
C THR A 742 -35.51 -54.44 -4.69
N LYS A 743 -34.88 -53.43 -5.31
CA LYS A 743 -33.54 -52.96 -4.94
C LYS A 743 -33.44 -51.44 -4.93
N ARG A 744 -33.02 -50.89 -3.78
CA ARG A 744 -32.93 -49.45 -3.53
C ARG A 744 -31.50 -49.06 -3.15
N PHE A 745 -30.97 -48.02 -3.80
CA PHE A 745 -29.60 -47.56 -3.68
C PHE A 745 -29.55 -46.17 -3.02
N LYS A 746 -28.47 -45.88 -2.30
CA LYS A 746 -28.33 -44.60 -1.58
C LYS A 746 -27.89 -43.45 -2.50
N SER A 747 -27.32 -43.75 -3.66
CA SER A 747 -26.93 -42.76 -4.68
C SER A 747 -27.12 -43.30 -6.09
N LEU A 748 -27.13 -42.40 -7.08
CA LEU A 748 -27.19 -42.76 -8.49
C LEU A 748 -25.94 -43.55 -8.94
N VAL A 749 -24.77 -43.20 -8.38
CA VAL A 749 -23.49 -43.89 -8.64
C VAL A 749 -23.59 -45.35 -8.23
N GLN A 750 -24.07 -45.64 -7.01
CA GLN A 750 -24.24 -47.03 -6.53
C GLN A 750 -25.21 -47.83 -7.39
N LEU A 751 -26.27 -47.19 -7.89
CA LEU A 751 -27.22 -47.83 -8.79
C LEU A 751 -26.54 -48.21 -10.11
N VAL A 752 -25.77 -47.29 -10.71
CA VAL A 752 -25.04 -47.54 -11.96
C VAL A 752 -24.00 -48.64 -11.76
N GLU A 753 -23.13 -48.54 -10.76
CA GLU A 753 -22.11 -49.54 -10.43
C GLU A 753 -22.70 -50.94 -10.25
N TYR A 754 -23.85 -51.03 -9.59
CA TYR A 754 -24.55 -52.30 -9.40
C TYR A 754 -24.95 -52.95 -10.74
N TYR A 755 -25.60 -52.18 -11.64
CA TYR A 755 -26.06 -52.69 -12.94
C TYR A 755 -24.97 -52.72 -14.03
N GLN A 756 -23.76 -52.23 -13.75
CA GLN A 756 -22.60 -52.55 -14.59
C GLN A 756 -22.23 -54.02 -14.47
N VAL A 757 -22.42 -54.63 -13.29
CA VAL A 757 -22.06 -56.04 -13.02
C VAL A 757 -23.25 -56.98 -12.86
N HIS A 758 -24.48 -56.47 -12.73
CA HIS A 758 -25.72 -57.27 -12.70
C HIS A 758 -26.64 -57.00 -13.89
N SER A 759 -27.28 -58.05 -14.43
CA SER A 759 -28.19 -57.92 -15.58
C SER A 759 -29.47 -57.19 -15.21
N LEU A 760 -29.92 -56.31 -16.11
CA LEU A 760 -31.20 -55.60 -16.02
C LEU A 760 -32.41 -56.54 -16.16
N LYS A 761 -32.20 -57.81 -16.53
CA LYS A 761 -33.23 -58.86 -16.58
C LYS A 761 -34.00 -59.03 -15.28
N GLU A 762 -33.36 -58.76 -14.13
CA GLU A 762 -33.98 -58.83 -12.81
C GLU A 762 -35.18 -57.87 -12.68
N GLY A 763 -35.17 -56.76 -13.43
CA GLY A 763 -36.26 -55.78 -13.47
C GLY A 763 -37.07 -55.74 -14.76
N PHE A 764 -36.44 -56.14 -15.86
CA PHE A 764 -36.99 -56.00 -17.20
C PHE A 764 -36.64 -57.26 -17.99
N SER A 765 -37.52 -58.26 -17.98
CA SER A 765 -37.28 -59.59 -18.58
C SER A 765 -36.86 -59.56 -20.05
N ALA A 766 -37.24 -58.50 -20.78
CA ALA A 766 -36.89 -58.25 -22.19
C ALA A 766 -35.56 -57.47 -22.39
N LEU A 767 -34.81 -57.18 -21.32
CA LEU A 767 -33.57 -56.41 -21.33
C LEU A 767 -32.46 -57.20 -20.61
N ASP A 768 -32.04 -58.32 -21.20
CA ASP A 768 -31.00 -59.19 -20.65
C ASP A 768 -29.61 -58.65 -21.01
N THR A 769 -29.26 -57.55 -20.37
CA THR A 769 -27.95 -56.91 -20.55
C THR A 769 -27.57 -56.07 -19.33
N ASN A 770 -26.29 -55.79 -19.21
CA ASN A 770 -25.73 -54.96 -18.15
C ASN A 770 -25.30 -53.61 -18.75
N LEU A 771 -25.00 -52.64 -17.91
CA LEU A 771 -24.45 -51.33 -18.31
C LEU A 771 -22.96 -51.49 -18.71
N LYS A 772 -22.69 -52.00 -19.91
CA LYS A 772 -21.34 -52.44 -20.32
C LYS A 772 -20.39 -51.29 -20.62
N TYR A 773 -20.79 -50.34 -21.46
CA TYR A 773 -19.88 -49.30 -21.96
C TYR A 773 -20.44 -47.89 -21.72
N PRO A 774 -19.71 -47.00 -21.02
CA PRO A 774 -20.12 -45.61 -20.90
C PRO A 774 -19.97 -44.87 -22.24
N TYR A 775 -20.97 -44.07 -22.63
CA TYR A 775 -21.01 -43.46 -23.96
C TYR A 775 -19.82 -42.54 -24.28
N LYS A 776 -19.28 -41.77 -23.31
CA LYS A 776 -18.13 -40.87 -23.55
C LYS A 776 -16.84 -41.63 -23.90
N GLY A 777 -16.70 -42.89 -23.50
CA GLY A 777 -15.54 -43.73 -23.81
C GLY A 777 -15.64 -44.50 -25.13
N SER A 778 -16.83 -44.65 -25.71
CA SER A 778 -17.06 -45.43 -26.93
C SER A 778 -16.98 -44.61 -28.23
N MET A 779 -16.89 -43.28 -28.15
CA MET A 779 -16.84 -42.39 -29.34
C MET A 779 -15.44 -42.25 -29.97
N GLN A 780 -14.40 -42.85 -29.38
CA GLN A 780 -13.03 -42.81 -29.93
C GLN A 780 -12.70 -43.96 -30.92
N SER A 781 -13.62 -44.90 -31.16
CA SER A 781 -13.30 -46.13 -31.93
C SER A 781 -14.17 -46.40 -33.17
N VAL A 782 -14.99 -45.45 -33.64
CA VAL A 782 -15.78 -45.68 -34.87
C VAL A 782 -15.85 -44.39 -35.71
N LEU A 783 -14.92 -44.23 -36.65
CA LEU A 783 -15.07 -43.31 -37.78
C LEU A 783 -15.15 -44.14 -39.06
N PRO A 784 -16.00 -43.74 -40.01
CA PRO A 784 -15.54 -43.72 -41.39
C PRO A 784 -15.68 -42.34 -42.01
N LEU A 785 -14.54 -41.86 -42.51
CA LEU A 785 -14.35 -40.95 -43.63
C LEU A 785 -15.57 -40.79 -44.55
N ARG A 786 -16.15 -39.58 -44.59
CA ARG A 786 -16.82 -39.10 -45.80
C ARG A 786 -16.26 -37.74 -46.21
N ARG A 787 -15.52 -37.79 -47.31
CA ARG A 787 -15.01 -36.68 -48.12
C ARG A 787 -16.10 -35.64 -48.39
N MET A 788 -15.78 -34.37 -48.19
CA MET A 788 -16.25 -33.29 -49.06
C MET A 788 -15.02 -32.58 -49.65
N ARG A 789 -15.10 -32.34 -50.97
CA ARG A 789 -14.04 -31.89 -51.88
C ARG A 789 -13.59 -30.45 -51.60
N GLY A 790 -12.35 -30.14 -52.04
CA GLY A 790 -11.63 -28.85 -51.89
C GLY A 790 -12.14 -27.68 -52.74
N PRO A 791 -11.37 -26.58 -52.83
CA PRO A 791 -10.27 -26.44 -53.81
C PRO A 791 -8.95 -25.90 -53.18
N ALA A 792 -7.76 -26.46 -53.50
CA ALA A 792 -6.83 -26.20 -54.62
C ALA A 792 -5.80 -25.07 -54.36
N ASP A 793 -4.54 -25.37 -54.68
CA ASP A 793 -3.28 -24.60 -54.59
C ASP A 793 -2.70 -24.23 -53.21
N LYS A 794 -1.68 -25.01 -52.79
CA LYS A 794 -0.61 -24.50 -51.91
C LYS A 794 0.74 -24.65 -52.64
N PRO A 795 1.56 -23.58 -52.72
CA PRO A 795 2.90 -23.65 -53.32
C PRO A 795 3.82 -24.60 -52.52
N GLN A 796 4.92 -25.05 -53.12
CA GLN A 796 6.00 -25.78 -52.44
C GLN A 796 7.04 -24.81 -51.85
N PRO A 797 7.62 -25.09 -50.67
CA PRO A 797 8.62 -24.22 -50.06
C PRO A 797 9.95 -24.30 -50.83
N ILE A 798 10.61 -23.15 -51.00
CA ILE A 798 11.91 -22.99 -51.68
C ILE A 798 13.12 -23.20 -50.74
N GLY A 799 12.88 -23.33 -49.44
CA GLY A 799 13.90 -23.60 -48.42
C GLY A 799 13.28 -23.85 -47.05
N VAL A 800 14.07 -24.31 -46.09
CA VAL A 800 13.65 -24.48 -44.69
C VAL A 800 14.71 -23.84 -43.80
N GLY A 801 14.29 -23.09 -42.79
CA GLY A 801 15.20 -22.52 -41.81
C GLY A 801 14.69 -22.67 -40.39
N ILE A 802 15.59 -22.56 -39.43
CA ILE A 802 15.30 -22.63 -38.00
C ILE A 802 15.37 -21.21 -37.42
N ALA A 803 14.35 -20.83 -36.67
CA ALA A 803 14.33 -19.54 -35.98
C ALA A 803 15.45 -19.47 -34.93
N ARG A 804 16.31 -18.46 -34.99
CA ARG A 804 17.38 -18.22 -34.01
C ARG A 804 16.97 -17.32 -32.85
N TYR A 805 15.89 -16.57 -33.01
CA TYR A 805 15.39 -15.67 -31.99
C TYR A 805 13.85 -15.64 -32.06
N ASP A 806 13.21 -15.38 -30.93
CA ASP A 806 11.77 -15.15 -30.88
C ASP A 806 11.40 -13.94 -31.74
N TYR A 807 10.41 -14.10 -32.61
CA TYR A 807 9.86 -13.03 -33.43
C TYR A 807 8.35 -12.94 -33.25
N VAL A 808 7.87 -11.77 -32.84
CA VAL A 808 6.45 -11.47 -32.65
C VAL A 808 6.00 -10.53 -33.76
N ALA A 809 5.01 -10.99 -34.54
CA ALA A 809 4.39 -10.23 -35.61
C ALA A 809 3.76 -8.95 -35.06
N ARG A 810 4.11 -7.82 -35.64
CA ARG A 810 3.59 -6.49 -35.31
C ARG A 810 2.29 -6.18 -36.05
N ASP A 811 2.02 -6.90 -37.14
CA ASP A 811 0.80 -6.81 -37.91
C ASP A 811 0.27 -8.18 -38.37
N ARG A 812 -0.85 -8.18 -39.13
CA ARG A 812 -1.53 -9.40 -39.59
C ARG A 812 -0.87 -10.06 -40.81
N ALA A 813 0.07 -9.39 -41.48
CA ALA A 813 0.81 -9.91 -42.63
C ALA A 813 2.11 -10.61 -42.19
N GLU A 814 2.60 -10.33 -40.98
CA GLU A 814 3.80 -10.91 -40.39
C GLU A 814 3.55 -12.27 -39.70
N LEU A 815 4.57 -13.12 -39.66
CA LEU A 815 4.54 -14.46 -39.06
C LEU A 815 5.29 -14.45 -37.73
N SER A 816 4.61 -14.79 -36.62
CA SER A 816 5.28 -15.00 -35.34
C SER A 816 5.80 -16.44 -35.21
N PHE A 817 6.98 -16.60 -34.65
CA PHE A 817 7.60 -17.88 -34.32
C PHE A 817 8.59 -17.71 -33.16
N ARG A 818 8.95 -18.83 -32.52
CA ARG A 818 9.90 -18.85 -31.40
C ARG A 818 11.25 -19.41 -31.83
N GLU A 819 12.29 -19.05 -31.11
CA GLU A 819 13.61 -19.65 -31.26
C GLU A 819 13.52 -21.18 -31.21
N GLY A 820 14.07 -21.85 -32.22
CA GLY A 820 13.98 -23.29 -32.44
C GLY A 820 12.84 -23.76 -33.34
N ASP A 821 11.88 -22.90 -33.71
CA ASP A 821 10.79 -23.28 -34.62
C ASP A 821 11.29 -23.46 -36.07
N VAL A 822 10.77 -24.50 -36.75
CA VAL A 822 11.07 -24.76 -38.17
C VAL A 822 10.15 -23.92 -39.05
N VAL A 823 10.74 -23.04 -39.85
CA VAL A 823 10.05 -22.13 -40.77
C VAL A 823 10.27 -22.57 -42.21
N LYS A 824 9.18 -22.92 -42.91
CA LYS A 824 9.22 -23.26 -44.34
C LYS A 824 9.20 -21.98 -45.16
N ILE A 825 10.25 -21.72 -45.93
CA ILE A 825 10.43 -20.48 -46.70
C ILE A 825 9.79 -20.66 -48.08
N TYR A 826 8.93 -19.74 -48.48
CA TYR A 826 8.20 -19.75 -49.76
C TYR A 826 8.67 -18.66 -50.72
N SER A 827 9.22 -17.56 -50.21
CA SER A 827 9.77 -16.47 -51.04
C SER A 827 10.79 -15.66 -50.23
N LYS A 828 11.90 -15.28 -50.86
CA LYS A 828 12.93 -14.42 -50.27
C LYS A 828 12.87 -13.03 -50.89
N GLY A 829 12.36 -12.04 -50.14
CA GLY A 829 12.33 -10.65 -50.58
C GLY A 829 13.70 -9.98 -50.47
N VAL A 830 14.05 -9.16 -51.47
CA VAL A 830 15.31 -8.40 -51.54
C VAL A 830 15.43 -7.30 -50.48
N ASN A 831 14.33 -6.96 -49.80
CA ASN A 831 14.25 -5.95 -48.74
C ASN A 831 14.52 -6.50 -47.34
N GLY A 832 15.05 -7.72 -47.22
CA GLY A 832 15.34 -8.36 -45.93
C GLY A 832 14.12 -9.01 -45.25
N TRP A 833 12.99 -9.15 -45.95
CA TRP A 833 11.80 -9.85 -45.46
C TRP A 833 11.51 -11.08 -46.30
N TRP A 834 11.36 -12.23 -45.64
CA TRP A 834 11.03 -13.50 -46.27
C TRP A 834 9.60 -13.88 -45.94
N LYS A 835 8.96 -14.63 -46.84
CA LYS A 835 7.63 -15.18 -46.62
C LYS A 835 7.76 -16.66 -46.31
N GLY A 836 7.15 -17.11 -45.22
CA GLY A 836 7.18 -18.53 -44.85
C GLY A 836 5.96 -19.00 -44.08
N GLU A 837 6.00 -20.27 -43.69
CA GLU A 837 4.97 -20.94 -42.90
C GLU A 837 5.60 -21.58 -41.65
N SER A 838 5.00 -21.31 -40.49
CA SER A 838 5.29 -22.01 -39.22
C SER A 838 3.97 -22.41 -38.57
N CYS A 839 3.90 -23.65 -38.08
CA CYS A 839 2.70 -24.25 -37.44
C CYS A 839 1.38 -24.03 -38.21
N GLY A 840 1.42 -24.03 -39.55
CA GLY A 840 0.23 -23.88 -40.40
C GLY A 840 -0.22 -22.43 -40.67
N ARG A 841 0.52 -21.42 -40.19
CA ARG A 841 0.28 -19.99 -40.46
C ARG A 841 1.30 -19.45 -41.44
N PHE A 842 0.85 -18.65 -42.40
CA PHE A 842 1.69 -17.99 -43.41
C PHE A 842 1.86 -16.51 -43.08
N GLY A 843 3.06 -15.98 -43.26
CA GLY A 843 3.33 -14.55 -43.10
C GLY A 843 4.75 -14.16 -43.46
N LEU A 844 5.02 -12.87 -43.40
CA LEU A 844 6.34 -12.28 -43.62
C LEU A 844 7.15 -12.23 -42.33
N PHE A 845 8.46 -12.41 -42.42
CA PHE A 845 9.36 -12.28 -41.28
C PHE A 845 10.75 -11.80 -41.72
N PRO A 846 11.52 -11.17 -40.83
CA PRO A 846 12.87 -10.71 -41.16
C PRO A 846 13.81 -11.90 -41.29
N PHE A 847 14.59 -11.95 -42.38
CA PHE A 847 15.48 -13.11 -42.62
C PHE A 847 16.54 -13.28 -41.54
N SER A 848 16.96 -12.20 -40.88
CA SER A 848 17.99 -12.23 -39.83
C SER A 848 17.59 -13.03 -38.58
N TYR A 849 16.29 -13.34 -38.43
CA TYR A 849 15.76 -14.12 -37.31
C TYR A 849 15.71 -15.62 -37.60
N VAL A 850 16.00 -16.03 -38.83
CA VAL A 850 15.93 -17.43 -39.26
C VAL A 850 17.23 -17.80 -39.95
N GLU A 851 17.89 -18.84 -39.46
CA GLU A 851 19.03 -19.44 -40.14
C GLU A 851 18.52 -20.48 -41.14
N GLU A 852 18.82 -20.28 -42.41
CA GLU A 852 18.47 -21.23 -43.45
C GLU A 852 19.39 -22.46 -43.39
N GLU A 853 18.80 -23.65 -43.32
CA GLU A 853 19.56 -24.88 -43.53
C GLU A 853 19.74 -25.06 -45.04
N MET A 854 21.00 -25.08 -45.50
CA MET A 854 21.30 -25.47 -46.88
C MET A 854 21.00 -26.97 -47.04
N LEU A 855 20.07 -27.30 -47.94
CA LEU A 855 19.78 -28.68 -48.37
C LEU A 855 20.94 -29.30 -49.14
#